data_AF-A0A4R2GKK3-F1
#
_entry.id   AF-A0A4R2GKK3-F1
#
_cell.length_a   1.000
_cell.length_b   1.000
_cell.length_c   1.000
_cell.angle_alpha   90.00
_cell.angle_beta   90.00
_cell.angle_gamma   90.00
#
_symmetry.space_group_name_H-M   'P 1'
#
loop_
_entity.id
_entity.type
_entity.pdbx_description
1 polymer ?
#
loop_
_entity_poly.entity_id
_entity_poly.type
_entity_poly.pdbx_seq_one_letter_code
_entity_poly.pdbx_strand_id
1 'polypeptide(L)'
;MKHLNNFFKKGILKLSGIVLAFFVSFQMTHAELPATVVDIITGSEVHETLATAVTAAGLVETLQGEGPFTVFAPTDAAFAALPDGLLDDLLADPEGALTNILLYHVAGGKVFSDDLSDGMIVTTVQGQRATITINDDGVFINDAHVVLADLEADNGVVHVIDAVITPGPATVVDIVVGSDVHTTLATAVTAAGLVETLQGEGPFTVFAPTDAAFAALPDGLLDDLLADPEGALTNILLYHVAGGKVFSDDLSDGMIVTTVQGQRATITINDDGVFINDAQVVLANLEADNGVVHVIDAVITPGPATVVDIVVGSDVHTTLATAVTAAGLVETLQGEGPFTVFAPTDAAFAALPDGLLDDLLADPEGALTNILLYHVAGGKVFSDDLSDGMIVTTVQGQRATITINDDGVFINDAQVVLANLEADNGVVHVIDAVITPGPATVVDIVVGSDLHTTLATAVTAAGLVETLQGEGPFTVFAPTDAAFAALPDGLLDDLLADPEGALTNILLYHVAGGKVFSDDLSDGMIVTTVQGQRATITINDDGVFINDAQVVLANLEADNGVVHVIDAVITPGPATVVDIVVGSDVHTTLATAVSAAGLVETLQGEGPFTVFAPTDAAFAALPDGLLDDLLADPEGVLTNILLYHVAGGKVFSDDLSDGMIVTTVQGQRATITINDDGVFINDAHVVLADLEADNGVVHVIDAVITPGPATVVDIVVGSDVHTTLATAVTAAGLVETLQGEGPFTVFAPTDAAFAALPDGLLDDLLADPEGALTNILLYHVAGGKVFSDDLSDGMIVTTVQGQRATITINDDGVFINDAHVVLADLEADNGVVHVIDAVITPGPATVVDIVVGSDVHTTLATAVSAAGLVETLQGEGPFTVFAPTDAAFAALPDGLLDDLLADPSGALTDILLYHVVGAKAFSTDLSDGQEIETLLADGKVTVTINEGGVFINDAQVIIADLEADNGVVHVIDAVLVPEAEELPATVVDIIVGSDVHTTLATAVTAAGLVETLQGEGPFTVFAPTDAAFAALPDGLLDDLLADPSGTLTDILLYHVVGAKAFSTDLSDGQEIETLLADGKVTVIINEDGVFINGAEVILANLEAQNGVVHVIDAVLVPETDTSIGNVYVGDLRASVFPNPARGQVNIQFELTSAGTVSLELFNVTGQRVGGRTIGNLPSGYNTITESVTDLIPGIYFVVIKSGQQQSVSKIQVVR
;
A
#
# COMPACT_ATOMS: atom_id res chain seq x y z
N MET A 1 61.06 93.49 -55.33
CA MET A 1 60.94 93.62 -56.81
C MET A 1 61.04 92.23 -57.44
N LYS A 2 60.08 91.90 -58.32
CA LYS A 2 59.91 90.66 -59.12
C LYS A 2 59.48 89.39 -58.38
N HIS A 3 58.17 89.25 -58.16
CA HIS A 3 57.36 88.35 -58.99
C HIS A 3 55.87 88.69 -58.82
N LEU A 4 55.50 89.78 -59.50
CA LEU A 4 54.14 90.14 -59.87
C LEU A 4 53.80 89.33 -61.14
N ASN A 5 52.87 88.38 -61.08
CA ASN A 5 51.97 88.02 -62.19
C ASN A 5 51.08 86.83 -61.80
N ASN A 6 49.85 87.12 -61.34
CA ASN A 6 48.63 86.49 -61.89
C ASN A 6 47.31 86.94 -61.25
N PHE A 7 47.20 88.15 -60.66
CA PHE A 7 45.93 88.62 -60.11
C PHE A 7 45.10 89.52 -61.05
N PHE A 8 45.10 89.25 -62.36
CA PHE A 8 44.21 89.93 -63.31
C PHE A 8 43.43 88.93 -64.17
N LYS A 9 42.16 88.65 -63.80
CA LYS A 9 40.98 88.75 -64.68
C LYS A 9 39.65 88.37 -64.00
N LYS A 10 38.81 89.42 -63.83
CA LYS A 10 37.33 89.50 -64.02
C LYS A 10 36.43 88.67 -63.09
N GLY A 11 35.41 89.22 -62.43
CA GLY A 11 34.76 90.54 -62.37
C GLY A 11 33.61 90.45 -61.33
N ILE A 12 32.75 91.41 -61.01
CA ILE A 12 32.59 92.87 -61.20
C ILE A 12 31.31 93.24 -60.41
N LEU A 13 31.34 94.32 -59.59
CA LEU A 13 30.27 95.29 -59.21
C LEU A 13 28.96 94.78 -58.55
N LYS A 14 28.44 95.38 -57.45
CA LYS A 14 27.98 96.78 -57.23
C LYS A 14 27.78 97.01 -55.70
N LEU A 15 28.33 98.05 -55.05
CA LEU A 15 27.95 99.48 -54.96
C LEU A 15 26.83 99.81 -53.95
N SER A 16 27.21 100.49 -52.85
CA SER A 16 26.64 101.69 -52.19
C SER A 16 26.91 101.57 -50.67
N GLY A 17 27.58 102.44 -49.93
CA GLY A 17 27.95 103.85 -50.07
C GLY A 17 27.73 104.53 -48.71
N ILE A 18 28.56 105.53 -48.37
CA ILE A 18 28.44 106.55 -47.28
C ILE A 18 29.30 106.25 -46.01
N VAL A 19 30.51 106.82 -45.86
CA VAL A 19 30.91 108.09 -45.15
C VAL A 19 31.65 107.70 -43.85
N LEU A 20 32.74 108.30 -43.34
CA LEU A 20 33.55 109.48 -43.64
C LEU A 20 34.90 109.33 -42.92
N ALA A 21 35.86 110.15 -43.35
CA ALA A 21 37.13 110.45 -42.72
C ALA A 21 37.15 110.64 -41.20
N PHE A 22 38.16 110.05 -40.54
CA PHE A 22 38.83 110.66 -39.38
C PHE A 22 40.35 110.52 -39.57
N PHE A 23 40.89 111.28 -40.53
CA PHE A 23 42.31 111.63 -40.52
C PHE A 23 42.47 112.73 -39.46
N VAL A 24 42.65 112.35 -38.19
CA VAL A 24 43.15 113.30 -37.19
C VAL A 24 44.65 113.35 -37.35
N SER A 25 45.09 114.50 -37.85
CA SER A 25 46.45 114.98 -37.77
C SER A 25 46.88 114.98 -36.30
N PHE A 26 47.57 113.93 -35.85
CA PHE A 26 48.30 113.95 -34.58
C PHE A 26 49.54 114.84 -34.77
N GLN A 27 49.34 116.17 -34.70
CA GLN A 27 50.43 117.11 -34.46
C GLN A 27 50.66 117.17 -32.95
N MET A 28 51.49 116.27 -32.42
CA MET A 28 52.12 116.51 -31.13
C MET A 28 53.41 117.31 -31.34
N THR A 29 53.34 118.59 -30.98
CA THR A 29 54.48 119.45 -30.70
C THR A 29 55.29 118.87 -29.54
N HIS A 30 56.61 118.76 -29.71
CA HIS A 30 57.59 118.44 -28.67
C HIS A 30 57.44 119.30 -27.41
N ALA A 31 57.27 118.67 -26.24
CA ALA A 31 58.07 118.88 -25.01
C ALA A 31 57.55 118.05 -23.81
N GLU A 32 58.44 117.21 -23.27
CA GLU A 32 58.59 116.82 -21.85
C GLU A 32 57.40 116.25 -21.06
N LEU A 33 57.35 114.91 -20.94
CA LEU A 33 57.45 114.08 -19.72
C LEU A 33 57.50 112.61 -20.19
N PRO A 34 58.14 111.67 -19.46
CA PRO A 34 57.94 110.27 -19.73
C PRO A 34 56.44 109.94 -19.57
N ALA A 35 55.78 109.50 -20.64
CA ALA A 35 54.37 109.15 -20.61
C ALA A 35 54.24 107.67 -20.24
N THR A 36 53.62 107.39 -19.10
CA THR A 36 53.22 106.03 -18.75
C THR A 36 52.09 105.55 -19.66
N VAL A 37 51.81 104.24 -19.68
CA VAL A 37 50.67 103.69 -20.44
C VAL A 37 49.35 104.37 -20.06
N VAL A 38 49.18 104.78 -18.80
CA VAL A 38 48.00 105.53 -18.33
C VAL A 38 47.99 106.96 -18.85
N ASP A 39 49.14 107.63 -18.95
CA ASP A 39 49.22 108.98 -19.51
C ASP A 39 48.87 108.98 -21.01
N ILE A 40 49.21 107.91 -21.75
CA ILE A 40 48.80 107.71 -23.14
C ILE A 40 47.28 107.51 -23.24
N ILE A 41 46.70 106.70 -22.36
CA ILE A 41 45.25 106.42 -22.36
C ILE A 41 44.45 107.67 -21.97
N THR A 42 44.80 108.33 -20.87
CA THR A 42 44.10 109.51 -20.34
C THR A 42 44.32 110.77 -21.20
N GLY A 43 45.41 110.84 -21.97
CA GLY A 43 45.71 111.92 -22.90
C GLY A 43 45.10 111.76 -24.30
N SER A 44 44.37 110.68 -24.56
CA SER A 44 43.83 110.34 -25.88
C SER A 44 42.35 110.72 -26.04
N GLU A 45 42.01 111.42 -27.13
CA GLU A 45 40.61 111.78 -27.49
C GLU A 45 39.75 110.58 -27.92
N VAL A 46 40.32 109.37 -28.05
CA VAL A 46 39.60 108.15 -28.48
C VAL A 46 39.49 107.09 -27.39
N HIS A 47 39.91 107.40 -26.15
CA HIS A 47 39.90 106.49 -25.01
C HIS A 47 39.20 107.13 -23.78
N GLU A 48 38.28 108.08 -23.96
CA GLU A 48 37.63 108.78 -22.83
C GLU A 48 36.86 107.81 -21.91
N THR A 49 36.22 106.80 -22.49
CA THR A 49 35.48 105.74 -21.81
C THR A 49 36.42 104.81 -21.06
N LEU A 50 37.53 104.41 -21.69
CA LEU A 50 38.58 103.60 -21.05
C LEU A 50 39.22 104.35 -19.87
N ALA A 51 39.54 105.63 -20.05
CA ALA A 51 40.12 106.46 -18.99
C ALA A 51 39.18 106.59 -17.78
N THR A 52 37.87 106.75 -18.05
CA THR A 52 36.83 106.77 -17.00
C THR A 52 36.75 105.42 -16.28
N ALA A 53 36.75 104.32 -17.02
CA ALA A 53 36.71 102.95 -16.50
C ALA A 53 37.93 102.62 -15.62
N VAL A 54 39.15 102.92 -16.08
CA VAL A 54 40.40 102.73 -15.33
C VAL A 54 40.42 103.57 -14.06
N THR A 55 39.85 104.79 -14.10
CA THR A 55 39.71 105.64 -12.91
C THR A 55 38.70 105.06 -11.92
N ALA A 56 37.54 104.60 -12.40
CA ALA A 56 36.49 104.01 -11.58
C ALA A 56 36.98 102.72 -10.88
N ALA A 57 37.74 101.89 -11.58
CA ALA A 57 38.34 100.66 -11.07
C ALA A 57 39.56 100.86 -10.13
N GLY A 58 40.00 102.11 -9.91
CA GLY A 58 41.16 102.40 -9.05
C GLY A 58 42.51 101.91 -9.62
N LEU A 59 42.60 101.60 -10.91
CA LEU A 59 43.80 101.01 -11.55
C LEU A 59 44.84 102.05 -12.00
N VAL A 60 44.58 103.34 -11.80
CA VAL A 60 45.48 104.44 -12.21
C VAL A 60 46.87 104.30 -11.60
N GLU A 61 46.97 104.12 -10.28
CA GLU A 61 48.27 103.97 -9.60
C GLU A 61 48.98 102.67 -10.02
N THR A 62 48.23 101.58 -10.21
CA THR A 62 48.75 100.28 -10.63
C THR A 62 49.42 100.35 -11.99
N LEU A 63 48.74 100.95 -12.98
CA LEU A 63 49.22 101.04 -14.35
C LEU A 63 50.23 102.20 -14.56
N GLN A 64 50.38 103.10 -13.58
CA GLN A 64 51.48 104.07 -13.51
C GLN A 64 52.75 103.51 -12.83
N GLY A 65 52.65 102.34 -12.18
CA GLY A 65 53.75 101.70 -11.44
C GLY A 65 54.93 101.25 -12.30
N GLU A 66 55.92 100.62 -11.66
CA GLU A 66 57.08 100.04 -12.34
C GLU A 66 56.62 98.89 -13.26
N GLY A 67 56.48 99.19 -14.56
CA GLY A 67 56.21 98.21 -15.60
C GLY A 67 57.40 97.28 -15.86
N PRO A 68 57.38 96.47 -16.93
CA PRO A 68 56.71 96.78 -18.19
C PRO A 68 55.28 96.22 -18.32
N PHE A 69 54.37 97.02 -18.87
CA PHE A 69 52.99 96.63 -19.23
C PHE A 69 52.78 96.67 -20.75
N THR A 70 51.94 95.79 -21.28
CA THR A 70 51.37 95.92 -22.62
C THR A 70 49.86 96.08 -22.48
N VAL A 71 49.32 97.24 -22.84
CA VAL A 71 47.88 97.52 -22.70
C VAL A 71 47.21 97.44 -24.07
N PHE A 72 46.20 96.57 -24.19
CA PHE A 72 45.29 96.53 -25.32
C PHE A 72 44.17 97.54 -25.03
N ALA A 73 44.25 98.74 -25.61
CA ALA A 73 43.36 99.85 -25.29
C ALA A 73 42.17 99.92 -26.26
N PRO A 74 40.94 99.56 -25.84
CA PRO A 74 39.75 99.67 -26.68
C PRO A 74 39.32 101.11 -26.86
N THR A 75 38.99 101.48 -28.10
CA THR A 75 38.48 102.83 -28.42
C THR A 75 37.09 103.10 -27.82
N ASP A 76 36.68 104.36 -27.76
CA ASP A 76 35.31 104.73 -27.36
C ASP A 76 34.23 104.08 -28.24
N ALA A 77 34.52 103.85 -29.52
CA ALA A 77 33.63 103.12 -30.42
C ALA A 77 33.51 101.64 -30.04
N ALA A 78 34.59 101.04 -29.52
CA ALA A 78 34.59 99.67 -29.03
C ALA A 78 33.68 99.51 -27.80
N PHE A 79 33.75 100.46 -26.86
CA PHE A 79 32.83 100.48 -25.70
C PHE A 79 31.38 100.74 -26.12
N ALA A 80 31.14 101.61 -27.11
CA ALA A 80 29.80 101.86 -27.64
C ALA A 80 29.21 100.66 -28.42
N ALA A 81 30.06 99.72 -28.86
CA ALA A 81 29.64 98.49 -29.53
C ALA A 81 29.29 97.36 -28.54
N LEU A 82 29.50 97.56 -27.23
CA LEU A 82 29.06 96.62 -26.21
C LEU A 82 27.51 96.50 -26.23
N PRO A 83 26.95 95.33 -25.86
CA PRO A 83 25.52 95.16 -25.69
C PRO A 83 24.90 96.23 -24.76
N ASP A 84 23.68 96.68 -25.10
CA ASP A 84 22.95 97.69 -24.32
C ASP A 84 22.85 97.27 -22.84
N GLY A 85 23.30 98.16 -21.93
CA GLY A 85 23.29 97.95 -20.47
C GLY A 85 24.57 97.36 -19.88
N LEU A 86 25.40 96.66 -20.67
CA LEU A 86 26.60 95.99 -20.15
C LEU A 86 27.64 96.97 -19.59
N LEU A 87 27.85 98.11 -20.24
CA LEU A 87 28.78 99.13 -19.74
C LEU A 87 28.29 99.74 -18.41
N ASP A 88 26.98 99.95 -18.26
CA ASP A 88 26.40 100.47 -17.03
C ASP A 88 26.53 99.44 -15.88
N ASP A 89 26.35 98.14 -16.18
CA ASP A 89 26.53 97.05 -15.22
C ASP A 89 27.99 96.92 -14.76
N LEU A 90 28.95 97.05 -15.69
CA LEU A 90 30.37 97.06 -15.34
C LEU A 90 30.72 98.28 -14.47
N LEU A 91 30.24 99.46 -14.82
CA LEU A 91 30.47 100.67 -14.01
C LEU A 91 29.80 100.62 -12.62
N ALA A 92 28.75 99.79 -12.45
CA ALA A 92 28.11 99.56 -11.16
C ALA A 92 28.93 98.66 -10.23
N ASP A 93 29.83 97.82 -10.77
CA ASP A 93 30.77 96.96 -10.03
C ASP A 93 32.24 97.29 -10.35
N PRO A 94 32.73 98.46 -9.92
CA PRO A 94 34.07 98.94 -10.25
C PRO A 94 35.19 98.07 -9.64
N GLU A 95 34.96 97.48 -8.46
CA GLU A 95 35.95 96.66 -7.74
C GLU A 95 35.92 95.18 -8.17
N GLY A 96 34.87 94.71 -8.83
CA GLY A 96 34.71 93.34 -9.32
C GLY A 96 34.85 93.22 -10.84
N ALA A 97 33.74 93.09 -11.54
CA ALA A 97 33.69 92.76 -12.97
C ALA A 97 34.46 93.76 -13.85
N LEU A 98 34.36 95.06 -13.56
CA LEU A 98 35.08 96.08 -14.32
C LEU A 98 36.60 95.98 -14.14
N THR A 99 37.07 95.85 -12.90
CA THR A 99 38.50 95.68 -12.62
C THR A 99 39.04 94.44 -13.33
N ASN A 100 38.32 93.32 -13.29
CA ASN A 100 38.73 92.09 -13.96
C ASN A 100 38.84 92.24 -15.48
N ILE A 101 37.84 92.85 -16.13
CA ILE A 101 37.90 93.11 -17.57
C ILE A 101 39.05 94.05 -17.91
N LEU A 102 39.28 95.10 -17.12
CA LEU A 102 40.38 96.04 -17.37
C LEU A 102 41.75 95.39 -17.17
N LEU A 103 41.92 94.52 -16.17
CA LEU A 103 43.14 93.75 -15.97
C LEU A 103 43.35 92.70 -17.07
N TYR A 104 42.29 92.21 -17.70
CA TYR A 104 42.36 91.33 -18.88
C TYR A 104 42.89 92.06 -20.12
N HIS A 105 42.67 93.38 -20.21
CA HIS A 105 43.25 94.22 -21.27
C HIS A 105 44.73 94.52 -21.08
N VAL A 106 45.34 94.09 -19.98
CA VAL A 106 46.74 94.38 -19.65
C VAL A 106 47.51 93.08 -19.61
N ALA A 107 48.63 93.02 -20.30
CA ALA A 107 49.60 91.94 -20.20
C ALA A 107 50.88 92.42 -19.51
N GLY A 108 51.54 91.51 -18.78
CA GLY A 108 52.87 91.77 -18.23
C GLY A 108 53.95 91.66 -19.32
N GLY A 109 54.90 92.60 -19.35
CA GLY A 109 55.95 92.64 -20.39
C GLY A 109 55.79 93.82 -21.35
N LYS A 110 56.87 94.14 -22.07
CA LYS A 110 56.85 95.09 -23.20
C LYS A 110 56.82 94.27 -24.49
N VAL A 111 55.66 94.15 -25.11
CA VAL A 111 55.46 93.33 -26.31
C VAL A 111 55.07 94.25 -27.47
N PHE A 112 56.00 94.44 -28.41
CA PHE A 112 55.73 95.19 -29.64
C PHE A 112 55.05 94.29 -30.67
N SER A 113 54.43 94.86 -31.70
CA SER A 113 53.77 94.09 -32.76
C SER A 113 54.73 93.18 -33.53
N ASP A 114 56.01 93.58 -33.62
CA ASP A 114 57.08 92.76 -34.21
C ASP A 114 57.48 91.54 -33.33
N ASP A 115 57.18 91.57 -32.02
CA ASP A 115 57.42 90.46 -31.10
C ASP A 115 56.28 89.43 -31.13
N LEU A 116 55.15 89.77 -31.77
CA LEU A 116 53.98 88.91 -31.87
C LEU A 116 54.15 87.87 -32.98
N SER A 117 53.63 86.67 -32.72
CA SER A 117 53.53 85.60 -33.72
C SER A 117 52.11 85.06 -33.77
N ASP A 118 51.71 84.55 -34.94
CA ASP A 118 50.39 83.93 -35.11
C ASP A 118 50.24 82.73 -34.16
N GLY A 119 49.14 82.68 -33.42
CA GLY A 119 48.89 81.70 -32.36
C GLY A 119 49.64 81.95 -31.06
N MET A 120 50.34 83.07 -30.89
CA MET A 120 50.98 83.43 -29.63
C MET A 120 49.92 83.64 -28.54
N ILE A 121 50.17 83.09 -27.36
CA ILE A 121 49.27 83.26 -26.22
C ILE A 121 49.95 84.14 -25.16
N VAL A 122 49.28 85.22 -24.78
CA VAL A 122 49.76 86.20 -23.81
C VAL A 122 48.97 86.06 -22.51
N THR A 123 49.65 85.88 -21.39
CA THR A 123 49.01 85.90 -20.07
C THR A 123 48.72 87.34 -19.67
N THR A 124 47.45 87.62 -19.38
CA THR A 124 47.01 88.94 -18.91
C THR A 124 47.28 89.10 -17.42
N VAL A 125 47.23 90.33 -16.90
CA VAL A 125 47.41 90.62 -15.47
C VAL A 125 46.26 90.06 -14.64
N GLN A 126 45.10 89.83 -15.26
CA GLN A 126 43.97 89.13 -14.63
C GLN A 126 44.22 87.61 -14.48
N GLY A 127 45.21 87.06 -15.19
CA GLY A 127 45.60 85.64 -15.15
C GLY A 127 45.08 84.83 -16.34
N GLN A 128 43.93 85.19 -16.93
CA GLN A 128 43.44 84.52 -18.13
C GLN A 128 44.30 84.87 -19.35
N ARG A 129 44.31 83.95 -20.32
CA ARG A 129 45.14 84.01 -21.51
C ARG A 129 44.41 84.72 -22.65
N ALA A 130 45.10 85.59 -23.38
CA ALA A 130 44.63 86.22 -24.60
C ALA A 130 45.40 85.65 -25.80
N THR A 131 44.68 85.31 -26.87
CA THR A 131 45.25 84.69 -28.07
C THR A 131 45.49 85.73 -29.15
N ILE A 132 46.69 85.70 -29.73
CA ILE A 132 47.11 86.56 -30.84
C ILE A 132 46.91 85.81 -32.15
N THR A 133 46.11 86.37 -33.04
CA THR A 133 45.94 85.86 -34.42
C THR A 133 46.50 86.88 -35.40
N ILE A 134 47.39 86.46 -36.30
CA ILE A 134 47.97 87.30 -37.34
C ILE A 134 47.57 86.72 -38.70
N ASN A 135 46.75 87.46 -39.43
CA ASN A 135 46.27 87.05 -40.75
C ASN A 135 46.46 88.18 -41.79
N ASP A 136 45.97 87.98 -43.02
CA ASP A 136 46.09 88.97 -44.11
C ASP A 136 45.43 90.33 -43.77
N ASP A 137 44.52 90.37 -42.80
CA ASP A 137 43.77 91.57 -42.39
C ASP A 137 44.42 92.32 -41.21
N GLY A 138 45.41 91.74 -40.50
CA GLY A 138 46.14 92.42 -39.43
C GLY A 138 46.46 91.54 -38.22
N VAL A 139 46.72 92.18 -37.07
CA VAL A 139 46.93 91.54 -35.76
C VAL A 139 45.62 91.62 -34.97
N PHE A 140 45.19 90.50 -34.39
CA PHE A 140 43.97 90.39 -33.60
C PHE A 140 44.29 89.82 -32.21
N ILE A 141 43.63 90.34 -31.17
CA ILE A 141 43.68 89.84 -29.80
C ILE A 141 42.28 89.36 -29.44
N ASN A 142 42.06 88.05 -29.28
CA ASN A 142 40.72 87.47 -29.07
C ASN A 142 39.66 88.09 -30.00
N ASP A 143 39.95 88.11 -31.30
CA ASP A 143 39.10 88.69 -32.36
C ASP A 143 39.01 90.23 -32.39
N ALA A 144 39.55 90.96 -31.41
CA ALA A 144 39.67 92.42 -31.46
C ALA A 144 40.85 92.85 -32.35
N HIS A 145 40.58 93.64 -33.38
CA HIS A 145 41.60 94.04 -34.35
C HIS A 145 42.45 95.20 -33.81
N VAL A 146 43.77 95.08 -33.91
CA VAL A 146 44.70 96.16 -33.59
C VAL A 146 44.64 97.22 -34.68
N VAL A 147 43.95 98.32 -34.39
CA VAL A 147 43.82 99.45 -35.32
C VAL A 147 45.04 100.37 -35.30
N LEU A 148 45.79 100.39 -34.19
CA LEU A 148 47.06 101.13 -34.08
C LEU A 148 47.98 100.43 -33.09
N ALA A 149 49.09 99.89 -33.58
CA ALA A 149 50.07 99.19 -32.75
C ALA A 149 51.21 100.10 -32.27
N ASP A 150 51.93 99.64 -31.25
CA ASP A 150 53.25 100.14 -30.82
C ASP A 150 53.30 101.58 -30.32
N LEU A 151 52.30 102.02 -29.55
CA LEU A 151 52.39 103.28 -28.81
C LEU A 151 53.32 103.10 -27.61
N GLU A 152 54.57 103.50 -27.76
CA GLU A 152 55.59 103.33 -26.74
C GLU A 152 55.39 104.27 -25.54
N ALA A 153 55.34 103.69 -24.35
CA ALA A 153 55.36 104.37 -23.04
C ALA A 153 56.65 104.05 -22.29
N ASP A 154 56.95 104.80 -21.22
CA ASP A 154 58.13 104.54 -20.39
C ASP A 154 58.02 103.26 -19.56
N ASN A 155 56.80 102.94 -19.11
CA ASN A 155 56.52 101.73 -18.36
C ASN A 155 55.79 100.66 -19.20
N GLY A 156 55.78 100.77 -20.54
CA GLY A 156 55.06 99.80 -21.36
C GLY A 156 54.86 100.12 -22.85
N VAL A 157 53.90 99.44 -23.47
CA VAL A 157 53.40 99.68 -24.84
C VAL A 157 51.87 99.67 -24.81
N VAL A 158 51.23 100.50 -25.63
CA VAL A 158 49.78 100.48 -25.84
C VAL A 158 49.47 100.08 -27.28
N HIS A 159 48.62 99.07 -27.46
CA HIS A 159 48.03 98.68 -28.74
C HIS A 159 46.56 99.05 -28.74
N VAL A 160 46.13 99.91 -29.66
CA VAL A 160 44.73 100.34 -29.77
C VAL A 160 43.93 99.27 -30.50
N ILE A 161 42.81 98.86 -29.90
CA ILE A 161 41.93 97.82 -30.43
C ILE A 161 40.51 98.35 -30.70
N ASP A 162 39.80 97.75 -31.64
CA ASP A 162 38.45 98.18 -32.05
C ASP A 162 37.29 97.47 -31.35
N ALA A 163 37.57 96.51 -30.48
CA ALA A 163 36.60 95.84 -29.62
C ALA A 163 37.12 95.75 -28.18
N VAL A 164 36.20 95.74 -27.21
CA VAL A 164 36.54 95.45 -25.81
C VAL A 164 36.76 93.93 -25.71
N ILE A 165 37.98 93.50 -25.36
CA ILE A 165 38.25 92.08 -25.14
C ILE A 165 37.70 91.68 -23.79
N THR A 166 36.65 90.86 -23.80
CA THR A 166 36.26 90.10 -22.63
C THR A 166 37.13 88.85 -22.56
N PRO A 167 37.37 88.29 -21.37
CA PRO A 167 37.83 86.93 -21.29
C PRO A 167 36.95 86.06 -22.17
N GLY A 168 37.58 85.32 -23.07
CA GLY A 168 36.89 84.25 -23.77
C GLY A 168 36.31 83.31 -22.71
N PRO A 169 35.24 82.60 -23.07
CA PRO A 169 34.71 81.62 -22.15
C PRO A 169 35.78 80.59 -21.80
N ALA A 170 36.14 80.54 -20.51
CA ALA A 170 37.10 79.54 -20.07
C ALA A 170 36.41 78.18 -20.13
N THR A 171 36.99 77.22 -20.84
CA THR A 171 36.62 75.82 -20.64
C THR A 171 37.11 75.35 -19.27
N VAL A 172 36.58 74.25 -18.75
CA VAL A 172 37.02 73.70 -17.46
C VAL A 172 38.52 73.46 -17.41
N VAL A 173 39.15 73.09 -18.54
CA VAL A 173 40.60 72.91 -18.59
C VAL A 173 41.36 74.22 -18.73
N ASP A 174 40.79 75.27 -19.31
CA ASP A 174 41.43 76.60 -19.33
C ASP A 174 41.49 77.20 -17.91
N ILE A 175 40.48 76.94 -17.08
CA ILE A 175 40.49 77.30 -15.65
C ILE A 175 41.61 76.54 -14.92
N VAL A 176 41.77 75.25 -15.17
CA VAL A 176 42.78 74.41 -14.53
C VAL A 176 44.20 74.78 -14.99
N VAL A 177 44.45 74.85 -16.30
CA VAL A 177 45.77 75.16 -16.89
C VAL A 177 46.18 76.61 -16.65
N GLY A 178 45.23 77.53 -16.52
CA GLY A 178 45.47 78.94 -16.21
C GLY A 178 45.69 79.25 -14.73
N SER A 179 45.58 78.27 -13.84
CA SER A 179 45.61 78.50 -12.39
C SER A 179 46.99 78.25 -11.77
N ASP A 180 47.49 79.22 -11.01
CA ASP A 180 48.78 79.14 -10.27
C ASP A 180 48.83 78.04 -9.21
N VAL A 181 47.67 77.54 -8.74
CA VAL A 181 47.59 76.48 -7.72
C VAL A 181 47.34 75.07 -8.29
N HIS A 182 47.30 74.93 -9.61
CA HIS A 182 47.01 73.67 -10.32
C HIS A 182 48.14 73.31 -11.29
N THR A 183 49.37 73.78 -11.07
CA THR A 183 50.47 73.58 -12.03
C THR A 183 50.83 72.10 -12.24
N THR A 184 50.71 71.29 -11.19
CA THR A 184 50.90 69.83 -11.20
C THR A 184 49.75 69.14 -11.93
N LEU A 185 48.50 69.55 -11.67
CA LEU A 185 47.32 69.06 -12.37
C LEU A 185 47.39 69.38 -13.87
N ALA A 186 47.77 70.61 -14.23
CA ALA A 186 47.92 71.04 -15.62
C ALA A 186 48.98 70.21 -16.36
N THR A 187 50.10 69.91 -15.69
CA THR A 187 51.15 69.02 -16.23
C THR A 187 50.62 67.61 -16.43
N ALA A 188 49.89 67.07 -15.46
CA ALA A 188 49.28 65.75 -15.52
C ALA A 188 48.24 65.62 -16.66
N VAL A 189 47.32 66.58 -16.77
CA VAL A 189 46.30 66.62 -17.84
C VAL A 189 46.95 66.75 -19.22
N THR A 190 48.05 67.51 -19.32
CA THR A 190 48.83 67.62 -20.57
C THR A 190 49.52 66.29 -20.90
N ALA A 191 50.16 65.64 -19.92
CA ALA A 191 50.84 64.37 -20.11
C ALA A 191 49.87 63.24 -20.54
N ALA A 192 48.68 63.22 -19.96
CA ALA A 192 47.59 62.28 -20.28
C ALA A 192 46.88 62.56 -21.62
N GLY A 193 47.19 63.67 -22.31
CA GLY A 193 46.54 64.02 -23.58
C GLY A 193 45.07 64.41 -23.46
N LEU A 194 44.59 64.78 -22.26
CA LEU A 194 43.18 65.08 -22.00
C LEU A 194 42.77 66.54 -22.28
N VAL A 195 43.71 67.38 -22.72
CA VAL A 195 43.46 68.82 -22.98
C VAL A 195 42.36 69.03 -24.00
N GLU A 196 42.45 68.42 -25.19
CA GLU A 196 41.42 68.58 -26.24
C GLU A 196 40.07 68.01 -25.80
N THR A 197 40.08 66.89 -25.06
CA THR A 197 38.87 66.23 -24.54
C THR A 197 38.10 67.15 -23.59
N LEU A 198 38.80 67.78 -22.64
CA LEU A 198 38.20 68.67 -21.63
C LEU A 198 37.93 70.10 -22.16
N GLN A 199 38.45 70.44 -23.35
CA GLN A 199 38.03 71.63 -24.12
C GLN A 199 36.78 71.37 -24.98
N GLY A 200 36.42 70.10 -25.21
CA GLY A 200 35.31 69.70 -26.07
C GLY A 200 33.93 70.12 -25.58
N GLU A 201 32.89 69.70 -26.31
CA GLU A 201 31.50 69.96 -25.94
C GLU A 201 31.16 69.30 -24.58
N GLY A 202 30.98 70.14 -23.56
CA GLY A 202 30.52 69.72 -22.24
C GLY A 202 29.00 69.45 -22.21
N PRO A 203 28.39 69.30 -21.03
CA PRO A 203 28.87 69.84 -19.76
C PRO A 203 29.75 68.89 -18.92
N PHE A 204 30.80 69.43 -18.31
CA PHE A 204 31.70 68.74 -17.37
C PHE A 204 31.64 69.34 -15.97
N THR A 205 31.88 68.54 -14.93
CA THR A 205 32.23 69.02 -13.60
C THR A 205 33.60 68.45 -13.23
N VAL A 206 34.59 69.32 -13.00
CA VAL A 206 35.96 68.91 -12.68
C VAL A 206 36.24 69.18 -11.20
N PHE A 207 36.59 68.13 -10.47
CA PHE A 207 37.14 68.23 -9.12
C PHE A 207 38.65 68.42 -9.23
N ALA A 208 39.14 69.66 -9.11
CA ALA A 208 40.53 70.01 -9.39
C ALA A 208 41.40 69.99 -8.11
N PRO A 209 42.31 69.01 -7.93
CA PRO A 209 43.20 68.97 -6.78
C PRO A 209 44.32 70.00 -6.87
N THR A 210 44.57 70.70 -5.77
CA THR A 210 45.65 71.69 -5.68
C THR A 210 47.05 71.08 -5.78
N ASP A 211 48.07 71.90 -6.04
CA ASP A 211 49.47 71.48 -5.99
C ASP A 211 49.89 70.90 -4.63
N ALA A 212 49.29 71.40 -3.54
CA ALA A 212 49.50 70.83 -2.21
C ALA A 212 48.88 69.44 -2.06
N ALA A 213 47.74 69.18 -2.71
CA ALA A 213 47.10 67.87 -2.75
C ALA A 213 48.00 66.83 -3.45
N PHE A 214 48.61 67.19 -4.58
CA PHE A 214 49.58 66.32 -5.26
C PHE A 214 50.85 66.10 -4.44
N ALA A 215 51.32 67.12 -3.73
CA ALA A 215 52.48 67.00 -2.85
C ALA A 215 52.22 66.13 -1.60
N ALA A 216 50.95 65.95 -1.23
CA ALA A 216 50.54 65.09 -0.12
C ALA A 216 50.43 63.60 -0.50
N LEU A 217 50.56 63.26 -1.79
CA LEU A 217 50.61 61.87 -2.24
C LEU A 217 51.84 61.14 -1.63
N PRO A 218 51.75 59.83 -1.40
CA PRO A 218 52.89 59.02 -0.97
C PRO A 218 54.13 59.20 -1.86
N ASP A 219 55.31 59.24 -1.23
CA ASP A 219 56.60 59.38 -1.93
C ASP A 219 56.73 58.35 -3.07
N GLY A 220 56.97 58.84 -4.30
CA GLY A 220 57.15 58.02 -5.50
C GLY A 220 55.88 57.80 -6.34
N LEU A 221 54.68 57.96 -5.76
CA LEU A 221 53.43 57.68 -6.48
C LEU A 221 53.20 58.64 -7.65
N LEU A 222 53.47 59.94 -7.48
CA LEU A 222 53.32 60.92 -8.56
C LEU A 222 54.29 60.63 -9.73
N ASP A 223 55.51 60.20 -9.44
CA ASP A 223 56.50 59.84 -10.46
C ASP A 223 56.06 58.58 -11.22
N ASP A 224 55.49 57.59 -10.52
CA ASP A 224 54.94 56.36 -11.13
C ASP A 224 53.73 56.66 -12.03
N LEU A 225 52.83 57.54 -11.60
CA LEU A 225 51.70 57.98 -12.43
C LEU A 225 52.17 58.72 -13.68
N LEU A 226 53.13 59.64 -13.55
CA LEU A 226 53.70 60.35 -14.70
C LEU A 226 54.48 59.44 -15.66
N ALA A 227 54.95 58.28 -15.19
CA ALA A 227 55.61 57.28 -16.03
C ALA A 227 54.62 56.45 -16.89
N ASP A 228 53.34 56.39 -16.50
CA ASP A 228 52.26 55.74 -17.24
C ASP A 228 51.12 56.73 -17.58
N PRO A 229 51.39 57.70 -18.49
CA PRO A 229 50.44 58.77 -18.79
C PRO A 229 49.16 58.28 -19.48
N GLU A 230 49.24 57.21 -20.29
CA GLU A 230 48.10 56.63 -21.01
C GLU A 230 47.28 55.63 -20.18
N GLY A 231 47.82 55.17 -19.04
CA GLY A 231 47.17 54.20 -18.16
C GLY A 231 46.70 54.83 -16.84
N ALA A 232 47.42 54.56 -15.75
CA ALA A 232 47.00 54.91 -14.39
C ALA A 232 46.73 56.41 -14.20
N LEU A 233 47.55 57.28 -14.83
CA LEU A 233 47.37 58.73 -14.74
C LEU A 233 46.08 59.19 -15.41
N THR A 234 45.82 58.74 -16.63
CA THR A 234 44.58 59.09 -17.36
C THR A 234 43.35 58.63 -16.57
N ASN A 235 43.39 57.45 -15.95
CA ASN A 235 42.28 56.93 -15.16
C ASN A 235 41.99 57.78 -13.93
N ILE A 236 43.02 58.13 -13.17
CA ILE A 236 42.86 59.02 -12.00
C ILE A 236 42.32 60.38 -12.44
N LEU A 237 42.83 60.96 -13.52
CA LEU A 237 42.37 62.26 -13.99
C LEU A 237 40.92 62.24 -14.47
N LEU A 238 40.48 61.17 -15.15
CA LEU A 238 39.09 61.03 -15.57
C LEU A 238 38.14 60.76 -14.39
N TYR A 239 38.63 60.15 -13.29
CA TYR A 239 37.87 60.01 -12.04
C TYR A 239 37.60 61.37 -11.36
N HIS A 240 38.45 62.36 -11.60
CA HIS A 240 38.22 63.74 -11.15
C HIS A 240 37.18 64.49 -12.01
N VAL A 241 36.63 63.89 -13.06
CA VAL A 241 35.69 64.54 -13.97
C VAL A 241 34.35 63.81 -13.94
N ALA A 242 33.27 64.55 -13.74
CA ALA A 242 31.89 64.06 -13.86
C ALA A 242 31.18 64.70 -15.05
N GLY A 243 30.18 64.00 -15.60
CA GLY A 243 29.30 64.54 -16.64
C GLY A 243 28.21 65.44 -16.04
N GLY A 244 27.89 66.55 -16.70
CA GLY A 244 26.91 67.53 -16.20
C GLY A 244 27.58 68.79 -15.62
N LYS A 245 26.79 69.89 -15.51
CA LYS A 245 27.15 71.04 -14.67
C LYS A 245 26.52 70.80 -13.29
N VAL A 246 27.34 70.49 -12.30
CA VAL A 246 26.90 70.26 -10.91
C VAL A 246 27.48 71.38 -10.05
N PHE A 247 26.63 72.32 -9.62
CA PHE A 247 27.02 73.37 -8.68
C PHE A 247 26.94 72.85 -7.25
N SER A 248 27.58 73.53 -6.29
CA SER A 248 27.51 73.17 -4.87
C SER A 248 26.08 73.15 -4.33
N ASP A 249 25.19 73.96 -4.91
CA ASP A 249 23.79 74.05 -4.52
C ASP A 249 22.95 72.86 -5.03
N ASP A 250 23.46 72.12 -6.03
CA ASP A 250 22.84 70.90 -6.56
C ASP A 250 23.24 69.65 -5.75
N LEU A 251 24.22 69.79 -4.86
CA LEU A 251 24.74 68.69 -4.05
C LEU A 251 23.87 68.44 -2.81
N SER A 252 23.61 67.17 -2.51
CA SER A 252 23.00 66.73 -1.25
C SER A 252 23.90 65.75 -0.52
N ASP A 253 23.78 65.68 0.81
CA ASP A 253 24.52 64.70 1.61
C ASP A 253 24.15 63.27 1.17
N GLY A 254 25.16 62.42 0.98
CA GLY A 254 25.01 61.07 0.43
C GLY A 254 24.73 61.00 -1.07
N MET A 255 24.75 62.12 -1.79
CA MET A 255 24.61 62.11 -3.25
C MET A 255 25.78 61.35 -3.88
N ILE A 256 25.50 60.58 -4.92
CA ILE A 256 26.54 59.89 -5.67
C ILE A 256 26.62 60.47 -7.08
N VAL A 257 27.83 60.87 -7.47
CA VAL A 257 28.13 61.45 -8.77
C VAL A 257 28.90 60.44 -9.60
N THR A 258 28.36 60.08 -10.77
CA THR A 258 29.05 59.21 -11.73
C THR A 258 30.11 60.00 -12.48
N THR A 259 31.36 59.57 -12.36
CA THR A 259 32.51 60.12 -13.09
C THR A 259 32.48 59.70 -14.55
N VAL A 260 33.29 60.33 -15.41
CA VAL A 260 33.39 59.99 -16.84
C VAL A 260 33.94 58.57 -17.05
N GLN A 261 34.62 57.99 -16.05
CA GLN A 261 35.03 56.58 -16.03
C GLN A 261 33.91 55.61 -15.61
N GLY A 262 32.69 56.10 -15.33
CA GLY A 262 31.59 55.28 -14.82
C GLY A 262 31.70 54.97 -13.32
N GLN A 263 32.87 55.20 -12.70
CA GLN A 263 33.09 55.04 -11.26
C GLN A 263 32.34 56.12 -10.47
N ARG A 264 31.91 55.78 -9.26
CA ARG A 264 31.04 56.61 -8.42
C ARG A 264 31.84 57.39 -7.38
N ALA A 265 31.71 58.71 -7.35
CA ALA A 265 32.23 59.57 -6.30
C ALA A 265 31.11 59.93 -5.31
N THR A 266 31.36 59.80 -4.01
CA THR A 266 30.37 60.04 -2.95
C THR A 266 30.49 61.47 -2.43
N ILE A 267 29.37 62.15 -2.27
CA ILE A 267 29.30 63.49 -1.70
C ILE A 267 28.90 63.39 -0.24
N THR A 268 29.74 63.92 0.66
CA THR A 268 29.43 64.04 2.09
C THR A 268 29.32 65.52 2.44
N ILE A 269 28.20 65.94 3.02
CA ILE A 269 27.98 67.32 3.47
C ILE A 269 27.77 67.30 4.99
N ASN A 270 28.71 67.88 5.72
CA ASN A 270 28.66 67.96 7.18
C ASN A 270 28.99 69.37 7.68
N ASP A 271 29.08 69.55 9.01
CA ASP A 271 29.38 70.85 9.63
C ASP A 271 30.73 71.44 9.19
N ASP A 272 31.65 70.61 8.68
CA ASP A 272 32.99 71.00 8.23
C ASP A 272 33.05 71.34 6.72
N GLY A 273 31.96 71.14 5.96
CA GLY A 273 31.84 71.55 4.55
C GLY A 273 31.36 70.44 3.60
N VAL A 274 31.66 70.61 2.31
CA VAL A 274 31.36 69.63 1.25
C VAL A 274 32.61 68.80 0.96
N PHE A 275 32.47 67.49 0.96
CA PHE A 275 33.55 66.53 0.69
C PHE A 275 33.17 65.66 -0.53
N ILE A 276 34.14 65.46 -1.42
CA ILE A 276 34.06 64.52 -2.54
C ILE A 276 34.95 63.33 -2.20
N ASN A 277 34.34 62.17 -1.95
CA ASN A 277 34.94 61.10 -1.17
C ASN A 277 35.44 61.66 0.18
N ASP A 278 36.76 61.72 0.38
CA ASP A 278 37.40 62.29 1.56
C ASP A 278 38.06 63.66 1.30
N ALA A 279 38.00 64.17 0.06
CA ALA A 279 38.63 65.44 -0.31
C ALA A 279 37.69 66.61 -0.07
N GLN A 280 38.13 67.59 0.72
CA GLN A 280 37.33 68.77 1.03
C GLN A 280 37.31 69.72 -0.17
N VAL A 281 36.12 70.21 -0.54
CA VAL A 281 35.98 71.28 -1.52
C VAL A 281 36.42 72.59 -0.86
N VAL A 282 37.59 73.11 -1.26
CA VAL A 282 38.16 74.35 -0.72
C VAL A 282 37.70 75.60 -1.47
N LEU A 283 37.29 75.46 -2.73
CA LEU A 283 36.70 76.53 -3.52
C LEU A 283 35.73 75.94 -4.54
N ALA A 284 34.43 76.21 -4.38
CA ALA A 284 33.38 75.67 -5.23
C ALA A 284 32.98 76.65 -6.36
N ASN A 285 32.30 76.11 -7.38
CA ASN A 285 31.56 76.86 -8.42
C ASN A 285 32.40 77.78 -9.31
N LEU A 286 33.60 77.36 -9.72
CA LEU A 286 34.33 78.05 -10.78
C LEU A 286 33.66 77.74 -12.12
N GLU A 287 32.83 78.64 -12.61
CA GLU A 287 32.04 78.43 -13.82
C GLU A 287 32.89 78.52 -15.10
N ALA A 288 32.73 77.52 -15.96
CA ALA A 288 33.28 77.43 -17.30
C ALA A 288 32.14 77.33 -18.33
N ASP A 289 32.43 77.60 -19.61
CA ASP A 289 31.41 77.48 -20.65
C ASP A 289 30.93 76.06 -20.83
N ASN A 290 31.89 75.14 -20.90
CA ASN A 290 31.62 73.71 -21.02
C ASN A 290 31.53 73.00 -19.67
N GLY A 291 31.44 73.70 -18.53
CA GLY A 291 31.36 73.01 -17.24
C GLY A 291 31.46 73.85 -15.97
N VAL A 292 31.83 73.20 -14.88
CA VAL A 292 32.12 73.80 -13.55
C VAL A 292 33.39 73.16 -12.99
N VAL A 293 34.22 73.91 -12.29
CA VAL A 293 35.38 73.40 -11.55
C VAL A 293 35.18 73.62 -10.04
N HIS A 294 35.40 72.56 -9.26
CA HIS A 294 35.46 72.61 -7.79
C HIS A 294 36.88 72.27 -7.36
N VAL A 295 37.54 73.17 -6.64
CA VAL A 295 38.90 72.95 -6.14
C VAL A 295 38.84 72.11 -4.88
N ILE A 296 39.68 71.06 -4.82
CA ILE A 296 39.75 70.11 -3.71
C ILE A 296 41.16 70.04 -3.09
N ASP A 297 41.26 69.71 -1.81
CA ASP A 297 42.50 69.67 -1.05
C ASP A 297 43.27 68.34 -1.09
N ALA A 298 42.67 67.29 -1.65
CA ALA A 298 43.28 65.98 -1.83
C ALA A 298 43.07 65.48 -3.27
N VAL A 299 44.01 64.67 -3.77
CA VAL A 299 43.82 63.96 -5.05
C VAL A 299 42.85 62.80 -4.77
N ILE A 300 41.65 62.85 -5.36
CA ILE A 300 40.71 61.74 -5.24
C ILE A 300 41.17 60.61 -6.15
N THR A 301 41.64 59.54 -5.55
CA THR A 301 41.77 58.27 -6.29
C THR A 301 40.40 57.63 -6.33
N PRO A 302 40.05 56.91 -7.40
CA PRO A 302 38.94 55.97 -7.31
C PRO A 302 39.16 55.13 -6.06
N GLY A 303 38.13 55.09 -5.22
CA GLY A 303 38.07 54.08 -4.17
C GLY A 303 38.34 52.74 -4.86
N PRO A 304 39.05 51.81 -4.22
CA PRO A 304 39.43 50.62 -4.94
C PRO A 304 38.13 49.94 -5.37
N ALA A 305 38.08 49.59 -6.66
CA ALA A 305 36.81 49.23 -7.28
C ALA A 305 36.25 48.02 -6.53
N THR A 306 35.00 48.06 -6.10
CA THR A 306 34.35 46.84 -5.63
C THR A 306 34.17 45.89 -6.80
N VAL A 307 33.92 44.60 -6.54
CA VAL A 307 33.68 43.63 -7.60
C VAL A 307 32.53 44.06 -8.53
N VAL A 308 31.53 44.80 -8.01
CA VAL A 308 30.43 45.36 -8.80
C VAL A 308 30.88 46.54 -9.65
N ASP A 309 31.72 47.42 -9.10
CA ASP A 309 32.19 48.59 -9.86
C ASP A 309 33.03 48.15 -11.07
N ILE A 310 33.80 47.06 -10.94
CA ILE A 310 34.52 46.42 -12.05
C ILE A 310 33.55 45.90 -13.11
N VAL A 311 32.47 45.23 -12.69
CA VAL A 311 31.47 44.66 -13.62
C VAL A 311 30.65 45.75 -14.31
N VAL A 312 30.12 46.72 -13.56
CA VAL A 312 29.26 47.80 -14.08
C VAL A 312 30.05 48.78 -14.95
N GLY A 313 31.32 49.01 -14.65
CA GLY A 313 32.21 49.86 -15.45
C GLY A 313 32.77 49.19 -16.71
N SER A 314 32.41 47.94 -17.01
CA SER A 314 33.00 47.17 -18.09
C SER A 314 32.12 47.13 -19.35
N ASP A 315 32.70 47.51 -20.49
CA ASP A 315 32.04 47.50 -21.81
C ASP A 315 31.60 46.10 -22.29
N VAL A 316 32.12 45.02 -21.70
CA VAL A 316 31.82 43.63 -22.10
C VAL A 316 30.86 42.92 -21.14
N HIS A 317 30.36 43.62 -20.12
CA HIS A 317 29.46 43.10 -19.09
C HIS A 317 28.15 43.90 -19.02
N THR A 318 27.74 44.56 -20.10
CA THR A 318 26.55 45.43 -20.09
C THR A 318 25.26 44.68 -19.75
N THR A 319 25.15 43.43 -20.17
CA THR A 319 24.04 42.51 -19.86
C THR A 319 24.10 42.06 -18.40
N LEU A 320 25.29 41.71 -17.91
CA LEU A 320 25.50 41.35 -16.50
C LEU A 320 25.17 42.53 -15.58
N ALA A 321 25.60 43.74 -15.92
CA ALA A 321 25.34 44.96 -15.17
C ALA A 321 23.82 45.25 -15.11
N THR A 322 23.11 45.06 -16.22
CA THR A 322 21.65 45.18 -16.28
C THR A 322 20.97 44.14 -15.40
N ALA A 323 21.42 42.88 -15.44
CA ALA A 323 20.90 41.79 -14.63
C ALA A 323 21.12 42.00 -13.12
N VAL A 324 22.33 42.37 -12.71
CA VAL A 324 22.67 42.70 -11.30
C VAL A 324 21.86 43.88 -10.78
N THR A 325 21.60 44.88 -11.64
CA THR A 325 20.75 46.01 -11.30
C THR A 325 19.29 45.60 -11.14
N ALA A 326 18.76 44.79 -12.07
CA ALA A 326 17.38 44.30 -12.02
C ALA A 326 17.11 43.45 -10.77
N ALA A 327 18.09 42.60 -10.39
CA ALA A 327 18.05 41.74 -9.20
C ALA A 327 18.28 42.49 -7.87
N GLY A 328 18.59 43.79 -7.90
CA GLY A 328 18.84 44.56 -6.67
C GLY A 328 20.13 44.20 -5.91
N LEU A 329 21.08 43.50 -6.55
CA LEU A 329 22.30 42.99 -5.90
C LEU A 329 23.45 44.00 -5.84
N VAL A 330 23.26 45.21 -6.35
CA VAL A 330 24.30 46.26 -6.42
C VAL A 330 24.86 46.58 -5.03
N GLU A 331 23.99 46.90 -4.07
CA GLU A 331 24.42 47.25 -2.71
C GLU A 331 25.07 46.06 -1.99
N THR A 332 24.55 44.84 -2.21
CA THR A 332 25.06 43.61 -1.60
C THR A 332 26.50 43.33 -2.01
N LEU A 333 26.77 43.38 -3.31
CA LEU A 333 28.09 43.06 -3.86
C LEU A 333 29.06 44.26 -3.77
N GLN A 334 28.58 45.46 -3.43
CA GLN A 334 29.40 46.61 -3.00
C GLN A 334 29.77 46.56 -1.51
N GLY A 335 29.09 45.74 -0.72
CA GLY A 335 29.28 45.62 0.72
C GLY A 335 30.66 45.07 1.14
N GLU A 336 30.85 44.85 2.44
CA GLU A 336 32.07 44.28 3.00
C GLU A 336 32.30 42.86 2.44
N GLY A 337 33.37 42.71 1.64
CA GLY A 337 33.81 41.42 1.11
C GLY A 337 34.61 40.60 2.14
N PRO A 338 35.34 39.56 1.71
CA PRO A 338 35.82 39.34 0.35
C PRO A 338 34.89 38.51 -0.55
N PHE A 339 34.77 38.89 -1.82
CA PHE A 339 34.03 38.20 -2.88
C PHE A 339 34.95 37.73 -4.01
N THR A 340 34.60 36.66 -4.70
CA THR A 340 35.15 36.32 -6.02
C THR A 340 34.00 36.21 -7.00
N VAL A 341 33.96 37.09 -8.01
CA VAL A 341 32.88 37.12 -9.00
C VAL A 341 33.38 36.48 -10.31
N PHE A 342 32.70 35.44 -10.76
CA PHE A 342 32.85 34.89 -12.10
C PHE A 342 31.95 35.69 -13.03
N ALA A 343 32.48 36.65 -13.79
CA ALA A 343 31.69 37.61 -14.56
C ALA A 343 31.48 37.15 -16.02
N PRO A 344 30.28 36.69 -16.42
CA PRO A 344 30.00 36.29 -17.79
C PRO A 344 29.92 37.49 -18.72
N THR A 345 30.57 37.37 -19.89
CA THR A 345 30.53 38.41 -20.92
C THR A 345 29.15 38.55 -21.58
N ASP A 346 28.92 39.65 -22.30
CA ASP A 346 27.71 39.85 -23.10
C ASP A 346 27.52 38.75 -24.16
N ALA A 347 28.62 38.19 -24.70
CA ALA A 347 28.57 37.05 -25.60
C ALA A 347 28.11 35.77 -24.90
N ALA A 348 28.45 35.59 -23.62
CA ALA A 348 28.01 34.47 -22.81
C ALA A 348 26.49 34.49 -22.61
N PHE A 349 25.92 35.66 -22.30
CA PHE A 349 24.47 35.83 -22.20
C PHE A 349 23.77 35.64 -23.56
N ALA A 350 24.36 36.10 -24.65
CA ALA A 350 23.83 35.90 -25.99
C ALA A 350 23.86 34.43 -26.46
N ALA A 351 24.67 33.58 -25.82
CA ALA A 351 24.75 32.15 -26.11
C ALA A 351 23.68 31.33 -25.36
N LEU A 352 22.91 31.94 -24.45
CA LEU A 352 21.78 31.29 -23.80
C LEU A 352 20.69 30.91 -24.82
N PRO A 353 19.89 29.85 -24.56
CA PRO A 353 18.75 29.50 -25.40
C PRO A 353 17.79 30.68 -25.63
N ASP A 354 17.26 30.79 -26.86
CA ASP A 354 16.31 31.84 -27.25
C ASP A 354 15.15 31.95 -26.25
N GLY A 355 14.93 33.15 -25.69
CA GLY A 355 13.85 33.46 -24.73
C GLY A 355 14.24 33.33 -23.25
N LEU A 356 15.29 32.56 -22.91
CA LEU A 356 15.65 32.32 -21.51
C LEU A 356 16.08 33.61 -20.79
N LEU A 357 16.85 34.47 -21.45
CA LEU A 357 17.28 35.74 -20.85
C LEU A 357 16.09 36.67 -20.57
N ASP A 358 15.10 36.71 -21.46
CA ASP A 358 13.89 37.50 -21.28
C ASP A 358 13.05 36.96 -20.11
N ASP A 359 12.95 35.63 -19.98
CA ASP A 359 12.26 34.98 -18.87
C ASP A 359 12.95 35.25 -17.52
N LEU A 360 14.29 35.19 -17.48
CA LEU A 360 15.06 35.53 -16.28
C LEU A 360 14.90 37.01 -15.88
N LEU A 361 14.91 37.93 -16.86
CA LEU A 361 14.69 39.36 -16.59
C LEU A 361 13.26 39.68 -16.16
N ALA A 362 12.28 38.81 -16.48
CA ALA A 362 10.90 38.94 -16.03
C ALA A 362 10.70 38.52 -14.56
N ASP A 363 11.59 37.68 -14.01
CA ASP A 363 11.61 37.24 -12.62
C ASP A 363 12.93 37.65 -11.90
N PRO A 364 13.12 38.96 -11.63
CA PRO A 364 14.36 39.46 -11.07
C PRO A 364 14.62 39.02 -9.63
N GLU A 365 13.57 38.72 -8.85
CA GLU A 365 13.68 38.32 -7.43
C GLU A 365 13.85 36.79 -7.25
N GLY A 366 13.51 35.99 -8.27
CA GLY A 366 13.62 34.53 -8.25
C GLY A 366 14.83 34.00 -9.01
N ALA A 367 14.59 33.37 -10.17
CA ALA A 367 15.60 32.60 -10.89
C ALA A 367 16.84 33.42 -11.29
N LEU A 368 16.66 34.70 -11.65
CA LEU A 368 17.77 35.58 -12.01
C LEU A 368 18.71 35.84 -10.83
N THR A 369 18.16 36.19 -9.67
CA THR A 369 18.96 36.42 -8.46
C THR A 369 19.76 35.18 -8.09
N ASN A 370 19.18 33.99 -8.24
CA ASN A 370 19.88 32.73 -7.93
C ASN A 370 21.07 32.47 -8.86
N ILE A 371 20.87 32.64 -10.17
CA ILE A 371 21.97 32.49 -11.14
C ILE A 371 23.08 33.51 -10.85
N LEU A 372 22.73 34.77 -10.57
CA LEU A 372 23.73 35.81 -10.30
C LEU A 372 24.52 35.55 -9.01
N LEU A 373 23.88 35.07 -7.95
CA LEU A 373 24.56 34.70 -6.72
C LEU A 373 25.43 33.44 -6.90
N TYR A 374 25.07 32.53 -7.80
CA TYR A 374 25.92 31.39 -8.15
C TYR A 374 27.23 31.79 -8.84
N HIS A 375 27.24 32.96 -9.50
CA HIS A 375 28.47 33.53 -10.06
C HIS A 375 29.38 34.17 -9.00
N VAL A 376 28.99 34.19 -7.73
CA VAL A 376 29.76 34.84 -6.65
C VAL A 376 30.17 33.81 -5.61
N ALA A 377 31.46 33.76 -5.27
CA ALA A 377 32.01 32.96 -4.19
C ALA A 377 32.50 33.84 -3.04
N GLY A 378 32.49 33.31 -1.82
CA GLY A 378 33.08 33.96 -0.66
C GLY A 378 34.60 33.78 -0.62
N GLY A 379 35.36 34.85 -0.32
CA GLY A 379 36.82 34.85 -0.33
C GLY A 379 37.42 35.60 -1.53
N LYS A 380 38.68 36.04 -1.40
CA LYS A 380 39.50 36.46 -2.56
C LYS A 380 40.23 35.22 -3.06
N VAL A 381 39.82 34.71 -4.22
CA VAL A 381 40.43 33.52 -4.83
C VAL A 381 41.07 33.95 -6.15
N PHE A 382 42.40 34.06 -6.18
CA PHE A 382 43.13 34.34 -7.41
C PHE A 382 43.32 33.06 -8.23
N SER A 383 43.63 33.19 -9.52
CA SER A 383 43.88 32.04 -10.40
C SER A 383 45.04 31.17 -9.90
N ASP A 384 45.99 31.76 -9.17
CA ASP A 384 47.14 31.07 -8.60
C ASP A 384 46.77 30.25 -7.35
N ASP A 385 45.63 30.56 -6.72
CA ASP A 385 45.07 29.80 -5.59
C ASP A 385 44.24 28.59 -6.07
N LEU A 386 43.89 28.56 -7.36
CA LEU A 386 43.10 27.51 -7.97
C LEU A 386 43.95 26.26 -8.25
N SER A 387 43.35 25.09 -8.03
CA SER A 387 43.94 23.80 -8.39
C SER A 387 42.94 22.93 -9.16
N ASP A 388 43.44 22.03 -9.99
CA ASP A 388 42.59 21.12 -10.76
C ASP A 388 41.76 20.22 -9.83
N GLY A 389 40.44 20.18 -10.05
CA GLY A 389 39.48 19.49 -9.20
C GLY A 389 39.12 20.23 -7.90
N MET A 390 39.60 21.46 -7.71
CA MET A 390 39.18 22.29 -6.58
C MET A 390 37.69 22.60 -6.66
N ILE A 391 37.03 22.67 -5.51
CA ILE A 391 35.64 23.05 -5.42
C ILE A 391 35.52 24.35 -4.64
N VAL A 392 34.88 25.34 -5.26
CA VAL A 392 34.63 26.66 -4.69
C VAL A 392 33.17 26.75 -4.29
N THR A 393 32.91 27.10 -3.03
CA THR A 393 31.54 27.31 -2.53
C THR A 393 31.09 28.73 -2.89
N THR A 394 29.98 28.82 -3.61
CA THR A 394 29.33 30.08 -3.96
C THR A 394 28.62 30.68 -2.75
N VAL A 395 28.22 31.95 -2.81
CA VAL A 395 27.48 32.61 -1.71
C VAL A 395 26.09 32.01 -1.47
N GLN A 396 25.58 31.19 -2.40
CA GLN A 396 24.38 30.37 -2.21
C GLN A 396 24.64 29.01 -1.54
N GLY A 397 25.90 28.72 -1.16
CA GLY A 397 26.29 27.40 -0.61
C GLY A 397 26.48 26.31 -1.67
N GLN A 398 26.05 26.56 -2.91
CA GLN A 398 26.23 25.63 -4.03
C GLN A 398 27.70 25.58 -4.48
N ARG A 399 28.13 24.43 -4.97
CA ARG A 399 29.53 24.13 -5.31
C ARG A 399 29.80 24.39 -6.80
N ALA A 400 30.87 25.12 -7.11
CA ALA A 400 31.42 25.28 -8.45
C ALA A 400 32.74 24.51 -8.57
N THR A 401 32.88 23.67 -9.58
CA THR A 401 34.08 22.85 -9.80
C THR A 401 35.05 23.56 -10.72
N ILE A 402 36.32 23.58 -10.31
CA ILE A 402 37.43 24.14 -11.06
C ILE A 402 38.13 23.01 -11.82
N THR A 403 38.24 23.16 -13.14
CA THR A 403 39.02 22.26 -14.00
C THR A 403 40.17 23.04 -14.61
N ILE A 404 41.40 22.55 -14.47
CA ILE A 404 42.59 23.19 -15.07
C ILE A 404 43.23 22.19 -16.04
N ASN A 405 43.25 22.54 -17.32
CA ASN A 405 43.82 21.70 -18.38
C ASN A 405 44.71 22.54 -19.32
N ASP A 406 45.21 21.93 -20.41
CA ASP A 406 46.08 22.60 -21.39
C ASP A 406 45.41 23.82 -22.07
N ASP A 407 44.08 23.89 -22.06
CA ASP A 407 43.28 24.97 -22.66
C ASP A 407 42.94 26.11 -21.66
N GLY A 408 43.26 25.97 -20.36
CA GLY A 408 43.12 27.03 -19.35
C GLY A 408 42.40 26.61 -18.07
N VAL A 409 41.84 27.60 -17.37
CA VAL A 409 41.03 27.43 -16.15
C VAL A 409 39.55 27.47 -16.54
N PHE A 410 38.78 26.50 -16.06
CA PHE A 410 37.34 26.38 -16.30
C PHE A 410 36.57 26.32 -14.97
N ILE A 411 35.43 27.01 -14.92
CA ILE A 411 34.47 27.00 -13.81
C ILE A 411 33.18 26.35 -14.33
N ASN A 412 32.83 25.13 -13.90
CA ASN A 412 31.66 24.40 -14.42
C ASN A 412 31.52 24.46 -15.96
N ASP A 413 32.61 24.18 -16.67
CA ASP A 413 32.72 24.24 -18.14
C ASP A 413 32.83 25.65 -18.76
N ALA A 414 32.63 26.74 -18.02
CA ALA A 414 32.89 28.10 -18.50
C ALA A 414 34.39 28.44 -18.43
N GLN A 415 34.99 28.84 -19.55
CA GLN A 415 36.41 29.18 -19.62
C GLN A 415 36.64 30.57 -19.01
N VAL A 416 37.63 30.67 -18.11
CA VAL A 416 38.13 31.96 -17.64
C VAL A 416 38.94 32.62 -18.77
N VAL A 417 38.37 33.65 -19.39
CA VAL A 417 39.00 34.38 -20.50
C VAL A 417 39.91 35.52 -20.02
N LEU A 418 39.64 36.07 -18.84
CA LEU A 418 40.50 37.07 -18.19
C LEU A 418 40.43 36.88 -16.67
N ALA A 419 41.54 36.53 -16.05
CA ALA A 419 41.62 36.24 -14.61
C ALA A 419 42.17 37.43 -13.80
N ASN A 420 41.91 37.42 -12.49
CA ASN A 420 42.55 38.26 -11.48
C ASN A 420 42.31 39.78 -11.63
N LEU A 421 41.09 40.19 -11.96
CA LEU A 421 40.73 41.61 -11.84
C LEU A 421 40.52 41.92 -10.35
N GLU A 422 41.55 42.48 -9.72
CA GLU A 422 41.53 42.75 -8.28
C GLU A 422 40.58 43.90 -7.92
N ALA A 423 39.74 43.63 -6.93
CA ALA A 423 38.76 44.54 -6.38
C ALA A 423 39.03 44.74 -4.88
N ASP A 424 38.48 45.79 -4.29
CA ASP A 424 38.73 46.11 -2.89
C ASP A 424 38.12 45.08 -1.96
N ASN A 425 36.86 44.80 -2.22
CA ASN A 425 36.08 43.78 -1.56
C ASN A 425 36.16 42.43 -2.28
N GLY A 426 37.09 42.20 -3.22
CA GLY A 426 37.13 40.92 -3.92
C GLY A 426 38.08 40.74 -5.11
N VAL A 427 37.75 39.78 -5.98
CA VAL A 427 38.42 39.50 -7.26
C VAL A 427 37.35 39.21 -8.31
N VAL A 428 37.55 39.61 -9.57
CA VAL A 428 36.68 39.27 -10.70
C VAL A 428 37.45 38.42 -11.71
N HIS A 429 36.85 37.30 -12.14
CA HIS A 429 37.32 36.45 -13.23
C HIS A 429 36.29 36.49 -14.35
N VAL A 430 36.67 36.97 -15.53
CA VAL A 430 35.77 37.03 -16.69
C VAL A 430 35.64 35.65 -17.31
N ILE A 431 34.41 35.21 -17.58
CA ILE A 431 34.09 33.90 -18.15
C ILE A 431 33.31 34.01 -19.47
N ASP A 432 33.44 33.02 -20.35
CA ASP A 432 32.83 33.00 -21.69
C ASP A 432 31.44 32.36 -21.77
N ALA A 433 30.96 31.75 -20.69
CA ALA A 433 29.64 31.16 -20.59
C ALA A 433 28.98 31.57 -19.26
N VAL A 434 27.64 31.66 -19.26
CA VAL A 434 26.87 31.87 -18.02
C VAL A 434 26.88 30.54 -17.26
N ILE A 435 27.49 30.52 -16.07
CA ILE A 435 27.43 29.34 -15.21
C ILE A 435 26.08 29.29 -14.52
N THR A 436 25.27 28.32 -14.90
CA THR A 436 24.11 27.95 -14.09
C THR A 436 24.58 27.04 -12.97
N PRO A 437 23.91 27.03 -11.80
CA PRO A 437 24.04 25.95 -10.85
C PRO A 437 24.02 24.63 -11.62
N GLY A 438 25.13 23.89 -11.56
CA GLY A 438 25.09 22.48 -11.93
C GLY A 438 24.08 21.80 -11.04
N PRO A 439 23.58 20.60 -11.41
CA PRO A 439 22.42 20.07 -10.76
C PRO A 439 22.64 19.89 -9.25
N ALA A 440 22.10 20.77 -8.41
CA ALA A 440 22.26 20.70 -6.96
C ALA A 440 21.32 19.62 -6.48
N THR A 441 21.87 18.54 -5.93
CA THR A 441 21.01 17.52 -5.31
C THR A 441 20.46 18.06 -3.99
N VAL A 442 19.37 17.49 -3.50
CA VAL A 442 18.76 17.90 -2.22
C VAL A 442 19.76 17.86 -1.07
N VAL A 443 20.73 16.94 -1.09
CA VAL A 443 21.76 16.86 -0.06
C VAL A 443 22.91 17.84 -0.28
N ASP A 444 23.19 18.26 -1.51
CA ASP A 444 24.14 19.35 -1.75
C ASP A 444 23.61 20.67 -1.17
N ILE A 445 22.29 20.89 -1.25
CA ILE A 445 21.61 22.03 -0.60
C ILE A 445 21.75 21.95 0.93
N VAL A 446 21.49 20.77 1.52
CA VAL A 446 21.57 20.57 2.98
C VAL A 446 23.00 20.70 3.49
N VAL A 447 23.97 20.04 2.86
CA VAL A 447 25.39 20.03 3.29
C VAL A 447 26.07 21.38 3.02
N GLY A 448 25.63 22.12 2.00
CA GLY A 448 26.15 23.45 1.67
C GLY A 448 25.59 24.59 2.51
N SER A 449 24.63 24.33 3.40
CA SER A 449 23.91 25.37 4.14
C SER A 449 24.45 25.59 5.56
N ASP A 450 24.76 26.84 5.90
CA ASP A 450 25.17 27.27 7.25
C ASP A 450 24.09 27.05 8.33
N LEU A 451 22.82 26.90 7.94
CA LEU A 451 21.69 26.64 8.86
C LEU A 451 21.52 25.15 9.25
N HIS A 452 22.25 24.26 8.58
CA HIS A 452 22.02 22.81 8.62
C HIS A 452 23.29 22.04 9.03
N THR A 453 24.22 22.66 9.76
CA THR A 453 25.52 22.04 10.08
C THR A 453 25.38 20.75 10.90
N THR A 454 24.38 20.70 11.80
CA THR A 454 24.02 19.52 12.60
C THR A 454 23.37 18.45 11.74
N LEU A 455 22.44 18.84 10.87
CA LEU A 455 21.79 17.94 9.91
C LEU A 455 22.82 17.32 8.95
N ALA A 456 23.74 18.14 8.41
CA ALA A 456 24.81 17.69 7.52
C ALA A 456 25.73 16.68 8.21
N THR A 457 26.06 16.92 9.49
CA THR A 457 26.83 15.97 10.31
C THR A 457 26.07 14.66 10.51
N ALA A 458 24.77 14.73 10.81
CA ALA A 458 23.90 13.58 10.98
C ALA A 458 23.75 12.74 9.70
N VAL A 459 23.46 13.37 8.56
CA VAL A 459 23.38 12.74 7.23
C VAL A 459 24.69 12.08 6.83
N THR A 460 25.82 12.71 7.16
CA THR A 460 27.16 12.14 6.94
C THR A 460 27.40 10.93 7.84
N ALA A 461 27.06 11.02 9.14
CA ALA A 461 27.23 9.93 10.09
C ALA A 461 26.38 8.70 9.73
N ALA A 462 25.15 8.92 9.24
CA ALA A 462 24.24 7.89 8.76
C ALA A 462 24.60 7.31 7.38
N GLY A 463 25.60 7.87 6.68
CA GLY A 463 26.01 7.40 5.35
C GLY A 463 24.98 7.67 4.24
N LEU A 464 24.07 8.63 4.42
CA LEU A 464 22.97 8.91 3.47
C LEU A 464 23.35 9.88 2.34
N VAL A 465 24.59 10.40 2.32
CA VAL A 465 25.05 11.38 1.32
C VAL A 465 24.90 10.85 -0.10
N GLU A 466 25.47 9.68 -0.41
CA GLU A 466 25.39 9.11 -1.78
C GLU A 466 23.93 8.78 -2.17
N THR A 467 23.11 8.32 -1.22
CA THR A 467 21.70 8.00 -1.44
C THR A 467 20.91 9.23 -1.88
N LEU A 468 21.06 10.34 -1.15
CA LEU A 468 20.34 11.59 -1.43
C LEU A 468 20.97 12.40 -2.57
N GLN A 469 22.16 12.04 -3.04
CA GLN A 469 22.74 12.50 -4.32
C GLN A 469 22.23 11.70 -5.53
N GLY A 470 21.61 10.54 -5.31
CA GLY A 470 21.15 9.64 -6.37
C GLY A 470 20.03 10.20 -7.25
N GLU A 471 19.53 9.39 -8.19
CA GLU A 471 18.39 9.74 -9.02
C GLU A 471 17.14 9.91 -8.15
N GLY A 472 16.65 11.15 -8.05
CA GLY A 472 15.40 11.49 -7.36
C GLY A 472 14.16 11.19 -8.23
N PRO A 473 12.99 11.78 -7.93
CA PRO A 473 12.82 12.99 -7.13
C PRO A 473 12.65 12.78 -5.62
N PHE A 474 13.26 13.66 -4.81
CA PHE A 474 13.15 13.71 -3.35
C PHE A 474 12.51 15.02 -2.87
N THR A 475 11.84 15.01 -1.73
CA THR A 475 11.50 16.22 -0.97
C THR A 475 12.08 16.10 0.43
N VAL A 476 12.99 16.97 0.83
CA VAL A 476 13.66 16.91 2.14
C VAL A 476 13.09 18.00 3.05
N PHE A 477 12.52 17.62 4.18
CA PHE A 477 12.17 18.51 5.27
C PHE A 477 13.42 18.70 6.14
N ALA A 478 14.15 19.80 5.96
CA ALA A 478 15.46 20.02 6.56
C ALA A 478 15.35 20.83 7.88
N PRO A 479 15.52 20.19 9.06
CA PRO A 479 15.50 20.88 10.34
C PRO A 479 16.74 21.75 10.56
N THR A 480 16.52 22.98 11.02
CA THR A 480 17.61 23.92 11.35
C THR A 480 18.48 23.44 12.51
N ASP A 481 19.67 24.02 12.66
CA ASP A 481 20.53 23.78 13.84
C ASP A 481 19.84 24.13 15.17
N ALA A 482 18.95 25.13 15.17
CA ALA A 482 18.13 25.47 16.32
C ALA A 482 17.10 24.37 16.65
N ALA A 483 16.55 23.71 15.63
CA ALA A 483 15.64 22.59 15.79
C ALA A 483 16.32 21.40 16.50
N PHE A 484 17.56 21.07 16.10
CA PHE A 484 18.35 20.04 16.77
C PHE A 484 18.72 20.43 18.20
N ALA A 485 19.02 21.71 18.45
CA ALA A 485 19.31 22.21 19.79
C ALA A 485 18.08 22.21 20.73
N ALA A 486 16.87 22.18 20.16
CA ALA A 486 15.62 22.10 20.91
C ALA A 486 15.22 20.66 21.31
N LEU A 487 15.95 19.64 20.83
CA LEU A 487 15.74 18.26 21.25
C LEU A 487 15.99 18.08 22.76
N PRO A 488 15.29 17.14 23.42
CA PRO A 488 15.56 16.80 24.82
C PRO A 488 17.04 16.49 25.09
N ASP A 489 17.55 16.95 26.24
CA ASP A 489 18.94 16.73 26.66
C ASP A 489 19.35 15.25 26.53
N GLY A 490 20.41 14.98 25.77
CA GLY A 490 20.96 13.64 25.55
C GLY A 490 20.42 12.89 24.33
N LEU A 491 19.27 13.29 23.77
CA LEU A 491 18.67 12.56 22.64
C LEU A 491 19.53 12.64 21.37
N LEU A 492 20.10 13.79 21.06
CA LEU A 492 21.00 13.94 19.89
C LEU A 492 22.26 13.07 20.03
N ASP A 493 22.81 12.99 21.23
CA ASP A 493 23.99 12.15 21.51
C ASP A 493 23.64 10.66 21.36
N ASP A 494 22.46 10.23 21.83
CA ASP A 494 21.95 8.86 21.67
C ASP A 494 21.73 8.50 20.20
N LEU A 495 21.17 9.43 19.40
CA LEU A 495 21.00 9.23 17.96
C LEU A 495 22.35 9.12 17.24
N LEU A 496 23.30 10.02 17.54
CA LEU A 496 24.64 9.97 16.95
C LEU A 496 25.44 8.73 17.37
N ALA A 497 25.10 8.09 18.50
CA ALA A 497 25.69 6.83 18.93
C ALA A 497 25.19 5.61 18.15
N ASP A 498 24.02 5.71 17.50
CA ASP A 498 23.42 4.68 16.65
C ASP A 498 23.15 5.19 15.21
N PRO A 499 24.21 5.46 14.42
CA PRO A 499 24.09 6.06 13.10
C PRO A 499 23.39 5.14 12.09
N GLU A 500 23.55 3.82 12.19
CA GLU A 500 22.95 2.83 11.27
C GLU A 500 21.51 2.46 11.65
N GLY A 501 21.07 2.77 12.87
CA GLY A 501 19.73 2.46 13.37
C GLY A 501 18.86 3.71 13.51
N ALA A 502 18.68 4.18 14.75
CA ALA A 502 17.73 5.23 15.09
C ALA A 502 17.96 6.54 14.31
N LEU A 503 19.21 6.94 14.09
CA LEU A 503 19.52 8.17 13.35
C LEU A 503 19.12 8.06 11.88
N THR A 504 19.50 6.98 11.20
CA THR A 504 19.13 6.75 9.79
C THR A 504 17.61 6.77 9.63
N ASN A 505 16.88 6.13 10.56
CA ASN A 505 15.41 6.09 10.50
C ASN A 505 14.78 7.49 10.62
N ILE A 506 15.23 8.29 11.59
CA ILE A 506 14.74 9.67 11.74
C ILE A 506 15.08 10.51 10.51
N LEU A 507 16.29 10.39 9.96
CA LEU A 507 16.69 11.16 8.78
C LEU A 507 15.88 10.76 7.54
N LEU A 508 15.60 9.48 7.33
CA LEU A 508 14.75 9.03 6.22
C LEU A 508 13.28 9.45 6.38
N TYR A 509 12.79 9.64 7.61
CA TYR A 509 11.48 10.23 7.87
C TYR A 509 11.39 11.71 7.47
N HIS A 510 12.52 12.41 7.43
CA HIS A 510 12.59 13.78 6.90
C HIS A 510 12.60 13.83 5.38
N VAL A 511 12.62 12.68 4.68
CA VAL A 511 12.68 12.64 3.22
C VAL A 511 11.42 12.00 2.68
N ALA A 512 10.77 12.63 1.71
CA ALA A 512 9.65 12.09 0.95
C ALA A 512 10.04 11.82 -0.51
N GLY A 513 9.35 10.88 -1.14
CA GLY A 513 9.49 10.64 -2.58
C GLY A 513 8.65 11.63 -3.39
N GLY A 514 9.19 12.13 -4.51
CA GLY A 514 8.54 13.15 -5.33
C GLY A 514 9.13 14.55 -5.13
N LYS A 515 8.91 15.44 -6.12
CA LYS A 515 9.09 16.89 -5.96
C LYS A 515 7.76 17.44 -5.47
N VAL A 516 7.68 17.86 -4.22
CA VAL A 516 6.47 18.44 -3.64
C VAL A 516 6.79 19.88 -3.26
N PHE A 517 6.29 20.85 -4.03
CA PHE A 517 6.43 22.26 -3.72
C PHE A 517 5.35 22.71 -2.73
N SER A 518 5.52 23.86 -2.07
CA SER A 518 4.52 24.42 -1.16
C SER A 518 3.16 24.64 -1.83
N ASP A 519 3.16 24.90 -3.13
CA ASP A 519 1.95 25.14 -3.92
C ASP A 519 1.19 23.84 -4.22
N ASP A 520 1.88 22.69 -4.14
CA ASP A 520 1.27 21.36 -4.27
C ASP A 520 0.66 20.88 -2.94
N LEU A 521 0.97 21.56 -1.83
CA LEU A 521 0.48 21.21 -0.51
C LEU A 521 -0.95 21.72 -0.29
N SER A 522 -1.80 20.86 0.29
CA SER A 522 -3.13 21.23 0.76
C SER A 522 -3.30 20.90 2.24
N ASP A 523 -4.17 21.63 2.95
CA ASP A 523 -4.48 21.33 4.34
C ASP A 523 -5.02 19.89 4.49
N GLY A 524 -4.48 19.14 5.45
CA GLY A 524 -4.78 17.72 5.65
C GLY A 524 -4.13 16.78 4.62
N MET A 525 -3.28 17.27 3.71
CA MET A 525 -2.52 16.41 2.81
C MET A 525 -1.59 15.51 3.61
N ILE A 526 -1.41 14.28 3.15
CA ILE A 526 -0.48 13.35 3.76
C ILE A 526 0.61 12.98 2.75
N VAL A 527 1.86 13.15 3.17
CA VAL A 527 3.05 12.88 2.37
C VAL A 527 3.70 11.59 2.88
N THR A 528 3.88 10.61 2.00
CA THR A 528 4.60 9.37 2.33
C THR A 528 6.11 9.62 2.29
N THR A 529 6.78 9.36 3.40
CA THR A 529 8.24 9.46 3.54
C THR A 529 8.93 8.26 2.87
N VAL A 530 10.25 8.33 2.66
CA VAL A 530 11.05 7.22 2.10
C VAL A 530 11.07 6.01 3.04
N GLN A 531 10.80 6.22 4.34
CA GLN A 531 10.55 5.17 5.34
C GLN A 531 9.16 4.51 5.20
N GLY A 532 8.30 4.97 4.29
CA GLY A 532 6.92 4.51 4.15
C GLY A 532 5.94 5.11 5.17
N GLN A 533 6.46 5.74 6.22
CA GLN A 533 5.67 6.43 7.24
C GLN A 533 5.10 7.74 6.69
N ARG A 534 3.97 8.19 7.26
CA ARG A 534 3.18 9.32 6.75
C ARG A 534 3.44 10.59 7.56
N ALA A 535 3.81 11.68 6.88
CA ALA A 535 3.87 13.03 7.46
C ALA A 535 2.61 13.82 7.08
N THR A 536 1.96 14.43 8.07
CA THR A 536 0.72 15.19 7.87
C THR A 536 1.03 16.66 7.61
N ILE A 537 0.38 17.24 6.62
CA ILE A 537 0.52 18.66 6.28
C ILE A 537 -0.67 19.42 6.86
N THR A 538 -0.38 20.40 7.71
CA THR A 538 -1.40 21.31 8.26
C THR A 538 -1.15 22.71 7.73
N ILE A 539 -2.15 23.33 7.10
CA ILE A 539 -2.06 24.70 6.58
C ILE A 539 -3.10 25.56 7.30
N ASN A 540 -2.63 26.54 8.08
CA ASN A 540 -3.49 27.44 8.84
C ASN A 540 -3.00 28.90 8.72
N ASP A 541 -3.65 29.82 9.45
CA ASP A 541 -3.30 31.25 9.42
C ASP A 541 -1.85 31.53 9.87
N ASP A 542 -1.21 30.60 10.61
CA ASP A 542 0.16 30.71 11.11
C ASP A 542 1.20 30.10 10.14
N GLY A 543 0.78 29.45 9.05
CA GLY A 543 1.67 28.95 7.98
C GLY A 543 1.45 27.48 7.60
N VAL A 544 2.48 26.88 6.99
CA VAL A 544 2.52 25.46 6.61
C VAL A 544 3.30 24.69 7.67
N PHE A 545 2.73 23.59 8.15
CA PHE A 545 3.32 22.71 9.15
C PHE A 545 3.44 21.27 8.61
N ILE A 546 4.59 20.65 8.85
CA ILE A 546 4.85 19.22 8.60
C ILE A 546 4.83 18.53 9.97
N ASN A 547 3.78 17.74 10.21
CA ASN A 547 3.36 17.34 11.56
C ASN A 547 3.20 18.58 12.44
N ASP A 548 4.08 18.74 13.45
CA ASP A 548 4.11 19.89 14.34
C ASP A 548 5.23 20.90 14.01
N ALA A 549 6.06 20.63 12.99
CA ALA A 549 7.20 21.49 12.62
C ALA A 549 6.77 22.53 11.57
N GLN A 550 7.01 23.81 11.85
CA GLN A 550 6.69 24.90 10.94
C GLN A 550 7.71 24.97 9.80
N VAL A 551 7.23 25.09 8.55
CA VAL A 551 8.09 25.40 7.41
C VAL A 551 8.50 26.87 7.49
N VAL A 552 9.78 27.13 7.74
CA VAL A 552 10.34 28.49 7.86
C VAL A 552 10.88 29.02 6.53
N LEU A 553 11.28 28.15 5.61
CA LEU A 553 11.69 28.49 4.25
C LEU A 553 11.32 27.35 3.31
N ALA A 554 10.44 27.61 2.34
CA ALA A 554 9.95 26.58 1.42
C ALA A 554 10.63 26.64 0.05
N ASN A 555 10.51 25.56 -0.72
CA ASN A 555 10.80 25.50 -2.16
C ASN A 555 12.27 25.74 -2.55
N LEU A 556 13.23 25.24 -1.78
CA LEU A 556 14.62 25.21 -2.24
C LEU A 556 14.76 24.11 -3.29
N GLU A 557 14.70 24.49 -4.56
CA GLU A 557 14.71 23.53 -5.67
C GLU A 557 16.10 22.90 -5.90
N ALA A 558 16.09 21.58 -6.06
CA ALA A 558 17.21 20.74 -6.42
C ALA A 558 16.89 19.95 -7.70
N ASP A 559 17.90 19.43 -8.39
CA ASP A 559 17.71 18.71 -9.63
C ASP A 559 17.06 17.36 -9.42
N ASN A 560 17.48 16.69 -8.35
CA ASN A 560 16.85 15.47 -7.89
C ASN A 560 15.78 15.72 -6.82
N GLY A 561 15.29 16.95 -6.59
CA GLY A 561 14.27 17.16 -5.57
C GLY A 561 13.90 18.60 -5.16
N VAL A 562 13.37 18.74 -3.95
CA VAL A 562 13.04 20.02 -3.28
C VAL A 562 13.44 19.94 -1.81
N VAL A 563 13.88 21.04 -1.19
CA VAL A 563 14.14 21.13 0.25
C VAL A 563 13.23 22.18 0.88
N HIS A 564 12.57 21.81 1.99
CA HIS A 564 11.78 22.71 2.84
C HIS A 564 12.45 22.80 4.21
N VAL A 565 12.86 23.98 4.63
CA VAL A 565 13.49 24.20 5.93
C VAL A 565 12.41 24.25 7.02
N ILE A 566 12.61 23.50 8.11
CA ILE A 566 11.67 23.39 9.23
C ILE A 566 12.31 23.78 10.57
N ASP A 567 11.49 24.25 11.51
CA ASP A 567 11.95 24.76 12.82
C ASP A 567 12.07 23.70 13.93
N ALA A 568 11.61 22.48 13.68
CA ALA A 568 11.66 21.35 14.62
C ALA A 568 12.11 20.07 13.89
N VAL A 569 12.81 19.18 14.61
CA VAL A 569 13.13 17.84 14.10
C VAL A 569 11.85 17.01 14.15
N ILE A 570 11.34 16.60 12.98
CA ILE A 570 10.18 15.72 12.92
C ILE A 570 10.60 14.30 13.28
N THR A 571 10.10 13.80 14.39
CA THR A 571 10.17 12.37 14.67
C THR A 571 8.99 11.70 13.99
N PRO A 572 9.14 10.45 13.50
CA PRO A 572 7.99 9.62 13.18
C PRO A 572 6.95 9.79 14.27
N GLY A 573 5.74 10.17 13.84
CA GLY A 573 4.58 9.91 14.66
C GLY A 573 4.63 8.44 15.05
N PRO A 574 4.08 8.09 16.19
CA PRO A 574 4.11 6.71 16.61
C PRO A 574 3.30 5.97 15.46
N ALA A 575 3.88 4.91 14.88
CA ALA A 575 3.40 4.34 13.62
C ALA A 575 2.14 3.52 13.88
N THR A 576 1.06 3.72 13.11
CA THR A 576 -0.10 2.83 13.20
C THR A 576 0.13 1.54 12.42
N VAL A 577 -0.62 0.48 12.74
CA VAL A 577 -0.52 -0.81 12.05
C VAL A 577 -0.72 -0.69 10.53
N VAL A 578 -1.57 0.24 10.08
CA VAL A 578 -1.80 0.44 8.65
C VAL A 578 -0.72 1.31 8.01
N ASP A 579 -0.06 2.20 8.75
CA ASP A 579 1.11 2.92 8.24
C ASP A 579 2.28 1.96 7.98
N ILE A 580 2.46 0.94 8.85
CA ILE A 580 3.44 -0.13 8.64
C ILE A 580 3.13 -0.94 7.37
N VAL A 581 1.85 -1.27 7.16
CA VAL A 581 1.42 -2.06 5.98
C VAL A 581 1.53 -1.24 4.68
N VAL A 582 1.02 -0.01 4.66
CA VAL A 582 1.02 0.85 3.47
C VAL A 582 2.42 1.32 3.10
N GLY A 583 3.31 1.49 4.08
CA GLY A 583 4.70 1.88 3.89
C GLY A 583 5.62 0.75 3.44
N SER A 584 5.13 -0.49 3.31
CA SER A 584 5.96 -1.66 3.05
C SER A 584 5.99 -2.07 1.58
N ASP A 585 7.20 -2.21 1.03
CA ASP A 585 7.44 -2.64 -0.37
C ASP A 585 6.91 -4.04 -0.72
N VAL A 586 6.63 -4.89 0.28
CA VAL A 586 6.16 -6.27 0.08
C VAL A 586 4.65 -6.43 0.33
N HIS A 587 3.94 -5.32 0.60
CA HIS A 587 2.50 -5.30 0.87
C HIS A 587 1.74 -4.39 -0.09
N THR A 588 2.26 -4.13 -1.29
CA THR A 588 1.67 -3.18 -2.25
C THR A 588 0.24 -3.58 -2.66
N THR A 589 -0.02 -4.88 -2.79
CA THR A 589 -1.35 -5.46 -3.09
C THR A 589 -2.29 -5.31 -1.90
N LEU A 590 -1.80 -5.58 -0.68
CA LEU A 590 -2.56 -5.40 0.56
C LEU A 590 -2.94 -3.93 0.76
N ALA A 591 -1.99 -3.01 0.57
CA ALA A 591 -2.21 -1.57 0.68
C ALA A 591 -3.27 -1.09 -0.31
N THR A 592 -3.24 -1.60 -1.55
CA THR A 592 -4.26 -1.32 -2.57
C THR A 592 -5.64 -1.84 -2.14
N ALA A 593 -5.70 -3.07 -1.62
CA ALA A 593 -6.94 -3.69 -1.15
C ALA A 593 -7.55 -2.96 0.05
N VAL A 594 -6.75 -2.62 1.07
CA VAL A 594 -7.17 -1.85 2.26
C VAL A 594 -7.67 -0.47 1.87
N SER A 595 -7.02 0.18 0.90
CA SER A 595 -7.46 1.47 0.37
C SER A 595 -8.78 1.35 -0.41
N ALA A 596 -8.92 0.33 -1.25
CA ALA A 596 -10.14 0.09 -2.02
C ALA A 596 -11.35 -0.22 -1.11
N ALA A 597 -11.13 -0.95 -0.03
CA ALA A 597 -12.13 -1.29 0.99
C ALA A 597 -12.46 -0.12 1.95
N GLY A 598 -11.74 1.01 1.87
CA GLY A 598 -11.98 2.16 2.75
C GLY A 598 -11.58 1.93 4.22
N LEU A 599 -10.72 0.96 4.51
CA LEU A 599 -10.35 0.56 5.88
C LEU A 599 -9.17 1.36 6.46
N VAL A 600 -8.57 2.28 5.69
CA VAL A 600 -7.39 3.07 6.11
C VAL A 600 -7.68 3.85 7.39
N GLU A 601 -8.74 4.66 7.42
CA GLU A 601 -9.09 5.47 8.59
C GLU A 601 -9.44 4.58 9.81
N THR A 602 -10.08 3.43 9.57
CA THR A 602 -10.44 2.49 10.64
C THR A 602 -9.21 1.91 11.33
N LEU A 603 -8.21 1.48 10.55
CA LEU A 603 -6.98 0.89 11.07
C LEU A 603 -5.95 1.93 11.54
N GLN A 604 -6.16 3.22 11.24
CA GLN A 604 -5.45 4.35 11.87
C GLN A 604 -6.07 4.76 13.22
N GLY A 605 -7.31 4.35 13.50
CA GLY A 605 -8.03 4.71 14.72
C GLY A 605 -7.37 4.23 16.01
N GLU A 606 -7.97 4.58 17.15
CA GLU A 606 -7.52 4.11 18.46
C GLU A 606 -7.59 2.57 18.53
N GLY A 607 -6.42 1.94 18.61
CA GLY A 607 -6.28 0.49 18.78
C GLY A 607 -6.52 0.04 20.23
N PRO A 608 -6.03 -1.14 20.64
CA PRO A 608 -4.98 -1.92 19.99
C PRO A 608 -5.47 -2.92 18.93
N PHE A 609 -4.72 -3.05 17.84
CA PHE A 609 -4.91 -4.01 16.75
C PHE A 609 -3.75 -5.00 16.63
N THR A 610 -4.00 -6.20 16.13
CA THR A 610 -2.97 -7.10 15.60
C THR A 610 -3.31 -7.41 14.15
N VAL A 611 -2.48 -7.00 13.20
CA VAL A 611 -2.70 -7.22 11.76
C VAL A 611 -1.83 -8.36 11.28
N PHE A 612 -2.45 -9.39 10.73
CA PHE A 612 -1.78 -10.45 9.98
C PHE A 612 -1.64 -9.98 8.53
N ALA A 613 -0.48 -9.48 8.12
CA ALA A 613 -0.27 -8.82 6.84
C ALA A 613 0.24 -9.79 5.75
N PRO A 614 -0.59 -10.22 4.79
CA PRO A 614 -0.16 -11.07 3.68
C PRO A 614 0.72 -10.32 2.69
N THR A 615 1.84 -10.94 2.31
CA THR A 615 2.76 -10.39 1.31
C THR A 615 2.17 -10.37 -0.11
N ASP A 616 2.78 -9.62 -1.02
CA ASP A 616 2.41 -9.62 -2.44
C ASP A 616 2.51 -11.02 -3.08
N ALA A 617 3.45 -11.85 -2.62
CA ALA A 617 3.55 -13.25 -3.03
C ALA A 617 2.34 -14.08 -2.56
N ALA A 618 1.80 -13.78 -1.38
CA ALA A 618 0.60 -14.42 -0.85
C ALA A 618 -0.63 -14.14 -1.73
N PHE A 619 -0.81 -12.88 -2.16
CA PHE A 619 -1.87 -12.52 -3.09
C PHE A 619 -1.66 -13.13 -4.48
N ALA A 620 -0.42 -13.21 -4.96
CA ALA A 620 -0.10 -13.84 -6.24
C ALA A 620 -0.32 -15.37 -6.23
N ALA A 621 -0.36 -16.00 -5.06
CA ALA A 621 -0.68 -17.42 -4.90
C ALA A 621 -2.19 -17.72 -4.93
N LEU A 622 -3.04 -16.70 -4.93
CA LEU A 622 -4.49 -16.87 -5.10
C LEU A 622 -4.82 -17.42 -6.50
N PRO A 623 -5.92 -18.18 -6.66
CA PRO A 623 -6.38 -18.65 -7.97
C PRO A 623 -6.54 -17.51 -8.99
N ASP A 624 -6.14 -17.78 -10.24
CA ASP A 624 -6.23 -16.81 -11.35
C ASP A 624 -7.64 -16.20 -11.45
N GLY A 625 -7.71 -14.86 -11.44
CA GLY A 625 -8.95 -14.07 -11.55
C GLY A 625 -9.63 -13.73 -10.22
N LEU A 626 -9.33 -14.44 -9.13
CA LEU A 626 -9.99 -14.20 -7.83
C LEU A 626 -9.67 -12.81 -7.26
N LEU A 627 -8.42 -12.35 -7.35
CA LEU A 627 -8.02 -11.04 -6.86
C LEU A 627 -8.72 -9.91 -7.63
N ASP A 628 -8.85 -10.05 -8.95
CA ASP A 628 -9.56 -9.08 -9.79
C ASP A 628 -11.04 -9.01 -9.43
N ASP A 629 -11.67 -10.17 -9.18
CA ASP A 629 -13.07 -10.26 -8.74
C ASP A 629 -13.27 -9.60 -7.36
N LEU A 630 -12.34 -9.82 -6.42
CA LEU A 630 -12.38 -9.20 -5.08
C LEU A 630 -12.21 -7.68 -5.14
N LEU A 631 -11.32 -7.17 -6.00
CA LEU A 631 -11.11 -5.74 -6.19
C LEU A 631 -12.27 -5.05 -6.94
N ALA A 632 -13.06 -5.81 -7.70
CA ALA A 632 -14.25 -5.29 -8.39
C ALA A 632 -15.44 -5.05 -7.43
N ASP A 633 -15.47 -5.73 -6.28
CA ASP A 633 -16.47 -5.56 -5.22
C ASP A 633 -15.81 -5.31 -3.85
N PRO A 634 -15.21 -4.12 -3.65
CA PRO A 634 -14.39 -3.85 -2.48
C PRO A 634 -15.20 -3.78 -1.17
N GLU A 635 -16.48 -3.39 -1.22
CA GLU A 635 -17.37 -3.29 -0.04
C GLU A 635 -17.96 -4.66 0.37
N GLY A 636 -17.79 -5.70 -0.45
CA GLY A 636 -18.31 -7.04 -0.22
C GLY A 636 -17.30 -8.00 0.41
N VAL A 637 -16.98 -9.07 -0.31
CA VAL A 637 -16.14 -10.18 0.18
C VAL A 637 -14.73 -9.71 0.54
N LEU A 638 -14.18 -8.73 -0.18
CA LEU A 638 -12.85 -8.21 0.09
C LEU A 638 -12.75 -7.55 1.47
N THR A 639 -13.69 -6.66 1.83
CA THR A 639 -13.72 -6.05 3.17
C THR A 639 -13.76 -7.11 4.28
N ASN A 640 -14.57 -8.16 4.12
CA ASN A 640 -14.63 -9.25 5.10
C ASN A 640 -13.30 -10.02 5.22
N ILE A 641 -12.65 -10.33 4.09
CA ILE A 641 -11.34 -10.98 4.11
C ILE A 641 -10.31 -10.09 4.83
N LEU A 642 -10.29 -8.79 4.54
CA LEU A 642 -9.35 -7.85 5.17
C LEU A 642 -9.59 -7.71 6.67
N LEU A 643 -10.85 -7.61 7.12
CA LEU A 643 -11.18 -7.57 8.54
C LEU A 643 -10.87 -8.89 9.27
N TYR A 644 -10.86 -10.02 8.55
CA TYR A 644 -10.44 -11.31 9.10
C TYR A 644 -8.92 -11.40 9.33
N HIS A 645 -8.13 -10.56 8.63
CA HIS A 645 -6.70 -10.42 8.89
C HIS A 645 -6.38 -9.53 10.09
N VAL A 646 -7.38 -8.90 10.72
CA VAL A 646 -7.16 -8.00 11.86
C VAL A 646 -7.77 -8.62 13.10
N ALA A 647 -7.01 -8.69 14.18
CA ALA A 647 -7.48 -9.08 15.51
C ALA A 647 -7.52 -7.87 16.44
N GLY A 648 -8.41 -7.91 17.44
CA GLY A 648 -8.42 -6.93 18.52
C GLY A 648 -7.40 -7.28 19.60
N GLY A 649 -6.70 -6.27 20.14
CA GLY A 649 -5.63 -6.48 21.11
C GLY A 649 -4.24 -6.26 20.51
N LYS A 650 -3.24 -6.05 21.37
CA LYS A 650 -1.82 -6.00 20.99
C LYS A 650 -1.22 -7.35 21.36
N VAL A 651 -1.17 -8.28 20.41
CA VAL A 651 -0.71 -9.66 20.61
C VAL A 651 0.65 -9.84 19.93
N PHE A 652 1.71 -9.98 20.74
CA PHE A 652 3.05 -10.30 20.25
C PHE A 652 3.23 -11.80 20.09
N SER A 653 4.27 -12.24 19.38
CA SER A 653 4.57 -13.66 19.18
C SER A 653 4.84 -14.40 20.50
N ASP A 654 5.40 -13.70 21.50
CA ASP A 654 5.62 -14.22 22.86
C ASP A 654 4.30 -14.40 23.65
N ASP A 655 3.22 -13.71 23.27
CA ASP A 655 1.89 -13.87 23.87
C ASP A 655 1.11 -15.04 23.25
N LEU A 656 1.58 -15.56 22.11
CA LEU A 656 0.95 -16.67 21.41
C LEU A 656 1.26 -18.01 22.08
N SER A 657 0.27 -18.90 22.07
CA SER A 657 0.42 -20.28 22.53
C SER A 657 -0.15 -21.25 21.49
N ASP A 658 0.41 -22.46 21.43
CA ASP A 658 -0.08 -23.49 20.51
C ASP A 658 -1.55 -23.83 20.82
N GLY A 659 -2.40 -23.80 19.79
CA GLY A 659 -3.85 -23.96 19.91
C GLY A 659 -4.61 -22.72 20.40
N MET A 660 -3.94 -21.57 20.55
CA MET A 660 -4.61 -20.31 20.90
C MET A 660 -5.60 -19.91 19.81
N ILE A 661 -6.77 -19.40 20.20
CA ILE A 661 -7.78 -18.93 19.26
C ILE A 661 -7.98 -17.42 19.43
N VAL A 662 -7.84 -16.68 18.34
CA VAL A 662 -7.91 -15.22 18.30
C VAL A 662 -9.18 -14.78 17.56
N THR A 663 -10.00 -13.94 18.20
CA THR A 663 -11.18 -13.35 17.55
C THR A 663 -10.73 -12.21 16.64
N THR A 664 -11.10 -12.28 15.36
CA THR A 664 -10.81 -11.24 14.36
C THR A 664 -11.83 -10.11 14.43
N VAL A 665 -11.54 -8.95 13.83
CA VAL A 665 -12.45 -7.80 13.74
C VAL A 665 -13.67 -8.14 12.87
N GLN A 666 -13.53 -9.08 11.94
CA GLN A 666 -14.66 -9.62 11.18
C GLN A 666 -15.63 -10.45 12.05
N GLY A 667 -15.19 -10.92 13.21
CA GLY A 667 -15.98 -11.67 14.19
C GLY A 667 -15.65 -13.16 14.25
N GLN A 668 -15.18 -13.75 13.14
CA GLN A 668 -14.73 -15.14 13.12
C GLN A 668 -13.38 -15.33 13.82
N ARG A 669 -13.10 -16.58 14.20
CA ARG A 669 -11.95 -16.99 15.00
C ARG A 669 -10.83 -17.55 14.12
N ALA A 670 -9.62 -17.02 14.29
CA ALA A 670 -8.40 -17.56 13.69
C ALA A 670 -7.65 -18.45 14.70
N THR A 671 -7.15 -19.59 14.26
CA THR A 671 -6.42 -20.56 15.11
C THR A 671 -4.92 -20.36 14.96
N ILE A 672 -4.22 -20.32 16.09
CA ILE A 672 -2.77 -20.21 16.15
C ILE A 672 -2.17 -21.61 16.35
N THR A 673 -1.32 -22.04 15.43
CA THR A 673 -0.57 -23.30 15.55
C THR A 673 0.91 -22.99 15.69
N ILE A 674 1.57 -23.52 16.73
CA ILE A 674 3.00 -23.33 16.95
C ILE A 674 3.68 -24.70 16.94
N ASN A 675 4.56 -24.92 15.97
CA ASN A 675 5.27 -26.19 15.79
C ASN A 675 6.77 -25.96 15.53
N ASP A 676 7.51 -27.04 15.22
CA ASP A 676 8.95 -26.97 14.95
C ASP A 676 9.30 -26.06 13.74
N ASP A 677 8.33 -25.82 12.85
CA ASP A 677 8.49 -25.02 11.63
C ASP A 677 8.14 -23.53 11.82
N GLY A 678 7.49 -23.13 12.93
CA GLY A 678 7.20 -21.73 13.25
C GLY A 678 5.81 -21.48 13.83
N VAL A 679 5.36 -20.22 13.73
CA VAL A 679 4.01 -19.78 14.10
C VAL A 679 3.15 -19.72 12.84
N PHE A 680 1.96 -20.30 12.91
CA PHE A 680 0.97 -20.32 11.83
C PHE A 680 -0.35 -19.73 12.28
N ILE A 681 -0.95 -18.90 11.43
CA ILE A 681 -2.29 -18.33 11.60
C ILE A 681 -3.20 -19.05 10.62
N ASN A 682 -4.07 -19.91 11.14
CA ASN A 682 -4.67 -21.00 10.39
C ASN A 682 -3.57 -21.84 9.71
N ASP A 683 -3.44 -21.74 8.39
CA ASP A 683 -2.40 -22.42 7.59
C ASP A 683 -1.33 -21.46 7.07
N ALA A 684 -1.46 -20.14 7.32
CA ALA A 684 -0.51 -19.13 6.84
C ALA A 684 0.68 -19.01 7.80
N HIS A 685 1.89 -19.16 7.27
CA HIS A 685 3.10 -19.10 8.07
C HIS A 685 3.49 -17.63 8.35
N VAL A 686 3.78 -17.31 9.61
CA VAL A 686 4.31 -16.00 10.00
C VAL A 686 5.79 -15.92 9.60
N VAL A 687 6.07 -15.18 8.54
CA VAL A 687 7.43 -15.01 8.00
C VAL A 687 8.24 -13.95 8.74
N LEU A 688 7.56 -12.95 9.33
CA LEU A 688 8.16 -11.91 10.16
C LEU A 688 7.16 -11.48 11.23
N ALA A 689 7.51 -11.63 12.50
CA ALA A 689 6.65 -11.30 13.63
C ALA A 689 7.03 -9.98 14.30
N ASP A 690 6.12 -9.45 15.11
CA ASP A 690 6.36 -8.39 16.10
C ASP A 690 6.78 -7.03 15.52
N LEU A 691 6.20 -6.63 14.40
CA LEU A 691 6.33 -5.25 13.93
C LEU A 691 5.46 -4.34 14.78
N GLU A 692 6.07 -3.67 15.76
CA GLU A 692 5.37 -2.84 16.73
C GLU A 692 4.88 -1.52 16.09
N ALA A 693 3.58 -1.28 16.23
CA ALA A 693 2.89 -0.02 16.04
C ALA A 693 2.38 0.49 17.40
N ASP A 694 1.91 1.73 17.49
CA ASP A 694 1.38 2.25 18.77
C ASP A 694 -0.11 2.04 18.92
N ASN A 695 -0.84 1.94 17.81
CA ASN A 695 -2.18 1.39 17.84
C ASN A 695 -2.20 -0.14 17.63
N GLY A 696 -1.05 -0.84 17.62
CA GLY A 696 -1.07 -2.31 17.47
C GLY A 696 0.25 -3.04 17.17
N VAL A 697 0.17 -4.23 16.58
CA VAL A 697 1.30 -5.06 16.10
C VAL A 697 0.98 -5.59 14.71
N VAL A 698 1.98 -5.74 13.84
CA VAL A 698 1.85 -6.41 12.54
C VAL A 698 2.69 -7.69 12.51
N HIS A 699 2.07 -8.79 12.06
CA HIS A 699 2.73 -10.07 11.78
C HIS A 699 2.61 -10.35 10.29
N VAL A 700 3.73 -10.44 9.58
CA VAL A 700 3.76 -10.70 8.14
C VAL A 700 3.54 -12.19 7.88
N ILE A 701 2.62 -12.52 6.96
CA ILE A 701 2.26 -13.90 6.62
C ILE A 701 2.45 -14.19 5.11
N ASP A 702 2.68 -15.46 4.77
CA ASP A 702 2.96 -15.90 3.39
C ASP A 702 1.73 -16.37 2.58
N ALA A 703 0.55 -16.39 3.19
CA ALA A 703 -0.71 -16.75 2.54
C ALA A 703 -1.83 -15.78 2.96
N VAL A 704 -2.78 -15.52 2.05
CA VAL A 704 -3.98 -14.75 2.37
C VAL A 704 -4.90 -15.66 3.19
N ILE A 705 -5.17 -15.32 4.45
CA ILE A 705 -6.10 -16.06 5.28
C ILE A 705 -7.52 -15.67 4.89
N THR A 706 -8.30 -16.66 4.46
CA THR A 706 -9.72 -16.45 4.23
C THR A 706 -10.48 -16.86 5.48
N PRO A 707 -11.55 -16.11 5.84
CA PRO A 707 -12.46 -16.53 6.88
C PRO A 707 -12.90 -17.97 6.57
N GLY A 708 -12.54 -18.88 7.48
CA GLY A 708 -13.01 -20.26 7.41
C GLY A 708 -14.54 -20.23 7.39
N PRO A 709 -15.19 -21.17 6.72
CA PRO A 709 -16.57 -20.93 6.40
C PRO A 709 -17.36 -21.28 7.68
N ALA A 710 -18.23 -20.33 8.11
CA ALA A 710 -18.57 -20.14 9.53
C ALA A 710 -19.23 -21.38 10.13
N THR A 711 -18.78 -21.90 11.28
CA THR A 711 -19.55 -22.95 11.96
C THR A 711 -20.78 -22.35 12.66
N VAL A 712 -21.78 -23.18 12.95
CA VAL A 712 -22.99 -22.73 13.67
C VAL A 712 -22.66 -22.05 15.01
N VAL A 713 -21.60 -22.50 15.70
CA VAL A 713 -21.19 -21.88 16.96
C VAL A 713 -20.38 -20.60 16.76
N ASP A 714 -19.65 -20.46 15.64
CA ASP A 714 -18.99 -19.19 15.32
C ASP A 714 -20.02 -18.09 15.04
N ILE A 715 -21.14 -18.43 14.37
CA ILE A 715 -22.26 -17.50 14.18
C ILE A 715 -22.87 -17.06 15.52
N VAL A 716 -23.05 -18.00 16.45
CA VAL A 716 -23.63 -17.72 17.77
C VAL A 716 -22.67 -16.90 18.66
N VAL A 717 -21.40 -17.29 18.73
CA VAL A 717 -20.40 -16.64 19.59
C VAL A 717 -20.00 -15.27 19.05
N GLY A 718 -20.00 -15.08 17.73
CA GLY A 718 -19.70 -13.80 17.08
C GLY A 718 -20.87 -12.80 17.05
N SER A 719 -22.03 -13.16 17.63
CA SER A 719 -23.23 -12.33 17.55
C SER A 719 -23.47 -11.48 18.79
N ASP A 720 -23.63 -10.16 18.59
CA ASP A 720 -23.90 -9.18 19.65
C ASP A 720 -25.20 -9.41 20.45
N VAL A 721 -26.13 -10.22 19.91
CA VAL A 721 -27.43 -10.49 20.54
C VAL A 721 -27.51 -11.86 21.22
N HIS A 722 -26.40 -12.61 21.24
CA HIS A 722 -26.30 -13.96 21.80
C HIS A 722 -25.21 -14.07 22.87
N THR A 723 -24.84 -12.96 23.53
CA THR A 723 -23.71 -12.94 24.49
C THR A 723 -23.92 -13.88 25.68
N THR A 724 -25.16 -14.03 26.14
CA THR A 724 -25.56 -14.95 27.21
C THR A 724 -25.51 -16.40 26.75
N LEU A 725 -25.98 -16.67 25.52
CA LEU A 725 -25.91 -18.00 24.90
C LEU A 725 -24.45 -18.43 24.71
N ALA A 726 -23.60 -17.54 24.19
CA ALA A 726 -22.17 -17.79 23.99
C ALA A 726 -21.47 -18.12 25.31
N THR A 727 -21.79 -17.39 26.38
CA THR A 727 -21.28 -17.67 27.73
C THR A 727 -21.74 -19.04 28.22
N ALA A 728 -23.02 -19.38 28.03
CA ALA A 728 -23.59 -20.67 28.42
C ALA A 728 -22.96 -21.86 27.66
N VAL A 729 -22.82 -21.75 26.33
CA VAL A 729 -22.18 -22.77 25.47
C VAL A 729 -20.71 -22.99 25.86
N THR A 730 -20.01 -21.90 26.19
CA THR A 730 -18.63 -21.97 26.67
C THR A 730 -18.55 -22.64 28.04
N ALA A 731 -19.42 -22.26 28.99
CA ALA A 731 -19.45 -22.84 30.33
C ALA A 731 -19.79 -24.35 30.31
N ALA A 732 -20.66 -24.77 29.40
CA ALA A 732 -21.03 -26.16 29.17
C ALA A 732 -19.99 -26.99 28.39
N GLY A 733 -18.92 -26.36 27.88
CA GLY A 733 -17.87 -27.07 27.12
C GLY A 733 -18.32 -27.58 25.74
N LEU A 734 -19.39 -27.00 25.16
CA LEU A 734 -19.98 -27.47 23.90
C LEU A 734 -19.37 -26.86 22.64
N VAL A 735 -18.40 -25.94 22.77
CA VAL A 735 -17.78 -25.22 21.64
C VAL A 735 -17.19 -26.19 20.62
N GLU A 736 -16.29 -27.08 21.04
CA GLU A 736 -15.67 -28.06 20.13
C GLU A 736 -16.69 -29.01 19.49
N THR A 737 -17.74 -29.37 20.24
CA THR A 737 -18.79 -30.27 19.75
C THR A 737 -19.58 -29.62 18.61
N LEU A 738 -19.93 -28.35 18.74
CA LEU A 738 -20.69 -27.60 17.74
C LEU A 738 -19.82 -27.03 16.61
N GLN A 739 -18.49 -27.06 16.75
CA GLN A 739 -17.53 -26.83 15.65
C GLN A 739 -17.26 -28.10 14.83
N GLY A 740 -17.58 -29.28 15.36
CA GLY A 740 -17.33 -30.57 14.72
C GLY A 740 -18.05 -30.75 13.38
N GLU A 741 -17.80 -31.90 12.74
CA GLU A 741 -18.45 -32.26 11.47
C GLU A 741 -19.97 -32.34 11.69
N GLY A 742 -20.68 -31.35 11.13
CA GLY A 742 -22.15 -31.30 11.13
C GLY A 742 -22.74 -32.30 10.12
N PRO A 743 -24.01 -32.10 9.69
CA PRO A 743 -24.75 -30.85 9.79
C PRO A 743 -25.56 -30.68 11.09
N PHE A 744 -25.61 -29.45 11.60
CA PHE A 744 -26.41 -29.02 12.75
C PHE A 744 -27.46 -27.98 12.36
N THR A 745 -28.56 -27.92 13.11
CA THR A 745 -29.48 -26.78 13.11
C THR A 745 -29.59 -26.26 14.53
N VAL A 746 -29.15 -25.02 14.78
CA VAL A 746 -29.13 -24.41 16.12
C VAL A 746 -30.28 -23.42 16.24
N PHE A 747 -31.17 -23.64 17.21
CA PHE A 747 -32.17 -22.67 17.63
C PHE A 747 -31.53 -21.74 18.67
N ALA A 748 -31.12 -20.54 18.26
CA ALA A 748 -30.31 -19.64 19.09
C ALA A 748 -31.16 -18.60 19.83
N PRO A 749 -31.41 -18.74 21.15
CA PRO A 749 -32.14 -17.75 21.92
C PRO A 749 -31.35 -16.46 22.11
N THR A 750 -32.01 -15.33 21.87
CA THR A 750 -31.43 -13.99 22.11
C THR A 750 -31.15 -13.71 23.59
N ASP A 751 -30.33 -12.70 23.87
CA ASP A 751 -30.10 -12.22 25.25
C ASP A 751 -31.40 -11.78 25.94
N ALA A 752 -32.37 -11.24 25.20
CA ALA A 752 -33.69 -10.92 25.73
C ALA A 752 -34.48 -12.18 26.13
N ALA A 753 -34.30 -13.28 25.40
CA ALA A 753 -34.90 -14.57 25.72
C ALA A 753 -34.39 -15.12 27.07
N PHE A 754 -33.07 -15.03 27.30
CA PHE A 754 -32.47 -15.40 28.58
C PHE A 754 -32.91 -14.48 29.72
N ALA A 755 -33.03 -13.17 29.45
CA ALA A 755 -33.53 -12.21 30.43
C ALA A 755 -35.02 -12.41 30.80
N ALA A 756 -35.79 -13.07 29.93
CA ALA A 756 -37.19 -13.41 30.16
C ALA A 756 -37.38 -14.70 31.01
N LEU A 757 -36.29 -15.42 31.31
CA LEU A 757 -36.35 -16.57 32.22
C LEU A 757 -36.77 -16.13 33.64
N PRO A 758 -37.46 -16.99 34.41
CA PRO A 758 -37.79 -16.71 35.80
C PRO A 758 -36.57 -16.32 36.64
N ASP A 759 -36.73 -15.33 37.53
CA ASP A 759 -35.68 -14.82 38.41
C ASP A 759 -34.95 -15.98 39.13
N GLY A 760 -33.62 -16.04 38.96
CA GLY A 760 -32.73 -17.03 39.60
C GLY A 760 -32.49 -18.31 38.78
N LEU A 761 -33.30 -18.59 37.74
CA LEU A 761 -33.14 -19.82 36.96
C LEU A 761 -31.84 -19.83 36.15
N LEU A 762 -31.46 -18.72 35.53
CA LEU A 762 -30.20 -18.63 34.77
C LEU A 762 -28.97 -18.84 35.67
N ASP A 763 -28.99 -18.28 36.89
CA ASP A 763 -27.92 -18.46 37.87
C ASP A 763 -27.81 -19.93 38.31
N ASP A 764 -28.95 -20.60 38.53
CA ASP A 764 -29.00 -22.02 38.87
C ASP A 764 -28.46 -22.90 37.72
N LEU A 765 -28.77 -22.57 36.46
CA LEU A 765 -28.26 -23.29 35.29
C LEU A 765 -26.74 -23.10 35.13
N LEU A 766 -26.23 -21.86 35.28
CA LEU A 766 -24.80 -21.58 35.21
C LEU A 766 -24.00 -22.22 36.36
N ALA A 767 -24.66 -22.51 37.50
CA ALA A 767 -24.05 -23.24 38.61
C ALA A 767 -23.89 -24.75 38.35
N ASP A 768 -24.61 -25.31 37.36
CA ASP A 768 -24.56 -26.72 36.96
C ASP A 768 -24.28 -26.87 35.44
N PRO A 769 -23.08 -26.48 34.98
CA PRO A 769 -22.75 -26.42 33.55
C PRO A 769 -22.77 -27.79 32.87
N GLU A 770 -22.33 -28.86 33.56
CA GLU A 770 -22.26 -30.23 33.02
C GLU A 770 -23.59 -30.99 33.12
N GLY A 771 -24.58 -30.45 33.83
CA GLY A 771 -25.88 -31.08 34.07
C GLY A 771 -27.02 -30.40 33.33
N ALA A 772 -27.84 -29.64 34.06
CA ALA A 772 -29.05 -29.04 33.52
C ALA A 772 -28.79 -28.08 32.35
N LEU A 773 -27.70 -27.31 32.41
CA LEU A 773 -27.36 -26.35 31.35
C LEU A 773 -26.99 -27.07 30.04
N THR A 774 -26.07 -28.04 30.09
CA THR A 774 -25.69 -28.83 28.90
C THR A 774 -26.91 -29.48 28.25
N ASN A 775 -27.82 -30.06 29.04
CA ASN A 775 -29.04 -30.69 28.51
C ASN A 775 -29.96 -29.69 27.81
N ILE A 776 -30.17 -28.50 28.37
CA ILE A 776 -30.97 -27.45 27.74
C ILE A 776 -30.31 -26.99 26.44
N LEU A 777 -28.99 -26.78 26.44
CA LEU A 777 -28.27 -26.34 25.23
C LEU A 777 -28.30 -27.39 24.13
N LEU A 778 -28.16 -28.68 24.44
CA LEU A 778 -28.30 -29.76 23.47
C LEU A 778 -29.74 -29.93 22.96
N TYR A 779 -30.75 -29.47 23.70
CA TYR A 779 -32.14 -29.40 23.23
C TYR A 779 -32.38 -28.26 22.23
N HIS A 780 -31.52 -27.23 22.23
CA HIS A 780 -31.53 -26.17 21.22
C HIS A 780 -30.86 -26.58 19.90
N VAL A 781 -30.26 -27.76 19.82
CA VAL A 781 -29.54 -28.22 18.63
C VAL A 781 -30.26 -29.42 18.05
N ALA A 782 -30.56 -29.38 16.76
CA ALA A 782 -31.05 -30.52 15.99
C ALA A 782 -29.96 -31.05 15.05
N GLY A 783 -30.01 -32.34 14.76
CA GLY A 783 -29.15 -32.94 13.73
C GLY A 783 -29.75 -32.71 12.34
N GLY A 784 -28.91 -32.40 11.35
CA GLY A 784 -29.35 -32.04 10.00
C GLY A 784 -29.21 -30.55 9.70
N LYS A 785 -29.09 -30.20 8.42
CA LYS A 785 -29.14 -28.81 7.93
C LYS A 785 -30.58 -28.55 7.49
N VAL A 786 -31.35 -27.85 8.31
CA VAL A 786 -32.79 -27.62 8.08
C VAL A 786 -33.03 -26.13 7.94
N PHE A 787 -33.35 -25.69 6.74
CA PHE A 787 -33.73 -24.30 6.47
C PHE A 787 -35.21 -24.09 6.79
N SER A 788 -35.64 -22.82 6.91
CA SER A 788 -37.04 -22.49 7.19
C SER A 788 -37.99 -22.97 6.09
N ASP A 789 -37.51 -23.02 4.85
CA ASP A 789 -38.25 -23.57 3.69
C ASP A 789 -38.43 -25.11 3.76
N ASP A 790 -37.60 -25.81 4.53
CA ASP A 790 -37.71 -27.26 4.75
C ASP A 790 -38.72 -27.59 5.87
N LEU A 791 -39.16 -26.58 6.63
CA LEU A 791 -40.09 -26.75 7.74
C LEU A 791 -41.54 -26.87 7.24
N SER A 792 -42.33 -27.70 7.93
CA SER A 792 -43.76 -27.82 7.70
C SER A 792 -44.53 -27.71 9.02
N ASP A 793 -45.77 -27.22 8.96
CA ASP A 793 -46.63 -27.12 10.15
C ASP A 793 -46.88 -28.50 10.76
N GLY A 794 -46.63 -28.64 12.06
CA GLY A 794 -46.70 -29.91 12.79
C GLY A 794 -45.46 -30.80 12.65
N MET A 795 -44.40 -30.34 11.99
CA MET A 795 -43.14 -31.10 11.86
C MET A 795 -42.52 -31.33 13.24
N ILE A 796 -42.00 -32.54 13.48
CA ILE A 796 -41.32 -32.87 14.73
C ILE A 796 -39.84 -33.12 14.48
N VAL A 797 -38.99 -32.33 15.13
CA VAL A 797 -37.52 -32.38 14.99
C VAL A 797 -36.91 -33.04 16.22
N THR A 798 -36.08 -34.07 16.01
CA THR A 798 -35.31 -34.69 17.10
C THR A 798 -34.07 -33.84 17.40
N THR A 799 -33.92 -33.44 18.65
CA THR A 799 -32.77 -32.64 19.11
C THR A 799 -31.57 -33.55 19.43
N VAL A 800 -30.36 -32.99 19.53
CA VAL A 800 -29.15 -33.73 19.90
C VAL A 800 -29.24 -34.30 21.32
N GLN A 801 -30.01 -33.64 22.20
CA GLN A 801 -30.36 -34.18 23.52
C GLN A 801 -31.23 -35.46 23.47
N GLY A 802 -31.89 -35.75 22.34
CA GLY A 802 -32.71 -36.94 22.11
C GLY A 802 -34.22 -36.69 22.18
N GLN A 803 -34.67 -35.65 22.87
CA GLN A 803 -36.08 -35.28 22.89
C GLN A 803 -36.52 -34.54 21.63
N ARG A 804 -37.83 -34.38 21.47
CA ARG A 804 -38.46 -33.84 20.26
C ARG A 804 -38.89 -32.39 20.48
N ALA A 805 -38.64 -31.54 19.48
CA ALA A 805 -39.17 -30.18 19.38
C ALA A 805 -40.24 -30.14 18.28
N THR A 806 -41.34 -29.44 18.54
CA THR A 806 -42.46 -29.32 17.60
C THR A 806 -42.37 -28.02 16.83
N ILE A 807 -42.53 -28.07 15.52
CA ILE A 807 -42.56 -26.90 14.65
C ILE A 807 -44.02 -26.53 14.38
N THR A 808 -44.40 -25.30 14.72
CA THR A 808 -45.73 -24.76 14.40
C THR A 808 -45.57 -23.61 13.42
N ILE A 809 -46.27 -23.67 12.28
CA ILE A 809 -46.26 -22.61 11.26
C ILE A 809 -47.68 -22.07 11.13
N ASN A 810 -47.86 -20.80 11.48
CA ASN A 810 -49.16 -20.12 11.43
C ASN A 810 -49.04 -18.73 10.79
N ASP A 811 -50.14 -17.96 10.76
CA ASP A 811 -50.15 -16.61 10.17
C ASP A 811 -49.16 -15.64 10.86
N ASP A 812 -48.71 -15.93 12.09
CA ASP A 812 -47.80 -15.12 12.88
C ASP A 812 -46.31 -15.52 12.72
N GLY A 813 -46.00 -16.64 12.05
CA GLY A 813 -44.62 -17.05 11.74
C GLY A 813 -44.31 -18.52 12.01
N VAL A 814 -43.01 -18.84 12.14
CA VAL A 814 -42.49 -20.16 12.50
C VAL A 814 -42.18 -20.18 14.00
N PHE A 815 -42.64 -21.20 14.70
CA PHE A 815 -42.42 -21.40 16.12
C PHE A 815 -41.76 -22.75 16.39
N ILE A 816 -40.76 -22.77 17.27
CA ILE A 816 -40.11 -23.97 17.80
C ILE A 816 -40.63 -24.17 19.22
N ASN A 817 -41.47 -25.18 19.42
CA ASN A 817 -42.41 -25.28 20.53
C ASN A 817 -43.26 -24.00 20.61
N ASP A 818 -42.97 -23.12 21.59
CA ASP A 818 -43.62 -21.82 21.76
C ASP A 818 -42.69 -20.63 21.45
N ALA A 819 -41.43 -20.88 21.07
CA ALA A 819 -40.45 -19.84 20.78
C ALA A 819 -40.54 -19.38 19.33
N HIS A 820 -40.74 -18.08 19.10
CA HIS A 820 -40.89 -17.52 17.76
C HIS A 820 -39.52 -17.36 17.10
N VAL A 821 -39.39 -17.82 15.86
CA VAL A 821 -38.19 -17.60 15.04
C VAL A 821 -38.19 -16.17 14.55
N VAL A 822 -37.33 -15.33 15.15
CA VAL A 822 -37.22 -13.90 14.82
C VAL A 822 -36.31 -13.63 13.62
N LEU A 823 -35.35 -14.52 13.37
CA LEU A 823 -34.47 -14.47 12.21
C LEU A 823 -34.07 -15.89 11.83
N ALA A 824 -34.47 -16.34 10.64
CA ALA A 824 -34.20 -17.68 10.15
C ALA A 824 -32.99 -17.72 9.20
N ASP A 825 -32.50 -18.94 8.95
CA ASP A 825 -31.59 -19.26 7.84
C ASP A 825 -30.23 -18.57 7.87
N LEU A 826 -29.62 -18.43 9.05
CA LEU A 826 -28.23 -18.04 9.15
C LEU A 826 -27.36 -19.25 8.77
N GLU A 827 -26.92 -19.28 7.51
CA GLU A 827 -26.17 -20.40 6.96
C GLU A 827 -24.74 -20.47 7.52
N ALA A 828 -24.40 -21.67 8.00
CA ALA A 828 -23.07 -22.09 8.42
C ALA A 828 -22.59 -23.27 7.56
N ASP A 829 -21.31 -23.57 7.68
CA ASP A 829 -20.64 -24.67 7.00
C ASP A 829 -21.07 -26.02 7.48
N ASN A 830 -21.07 -26.15 8.81
CA ASN A 830 -21.52 -27.35 9.48
C ASN A 830 -22.99 -27.23 9.89
N GLY A 831 -23.78 -26.28 9.35
CA GLY A 831 -25.20 -26.20 9.72
C GLY A 831 -25.98 -24.93 9.35
N VAL A 832 -27.06 -24.67 10.09
CA VAL A 832 -27.90 -23.46 10.01
C VAL A 832 -28.22 -22.98 11.42
N VAL A 833 -28.33 -21.66 11.62
CA VAL A 833 -28.80 -21.06 12.88
C VAL A 833 -30.13 -20.34 12.65
N HIS A 834 -31.12 -20.63 13.50
CA HIS A 834 -32.41 -19.94 13.59
C HIS A 834 -32.48 -19.20 14.92
N VAL A 835 -32.57 -17.87 14.88
CA VAL A 835 -32.66 -17.04 16.08
C VAL A 835 -34.08 -17.09 16.64
N ILE A 836 -34.21 -17.34 17.93
CA ILE A 836 -35.50 -17.44 18.64
C ILE A 836 -35.62 -16.44 19.80
N ASP A 837 -36.85 -16.06 20.14
CA ASP A 837 -37.14 -15.06 21.19
C ASP A 837 -37.37 -15.63 22.59
N ALA A 838 -37.35 -16.95 22.76
CA ALA A 838 -37.49 -17.63 24.03
C ALA A 838 -36.50 -18.79 24.16
N VAL A 839 -36.02 -19.08 25.38
CA VAL A 839 -35.21 -20.27 25.66
C VAL A 839 -36.15 -21.49 25.66
N ILE A 840 -35.95 -22.43 24.74
CA ILE A 840 -36.73 -23.66 24.71
C ILE A 840 -36.22 -24.64 25.76
N THR A 841 -37.10 -25.03 26.67
CA THR A 841 -36.82 -26.11 27.61
C THR A 841 -37.45 -27.39 27.11
N PRO A 842 -36.77 -28.53 27.24
CA PRO A 842 -37.42 -29.82 27.03
C PRO A 842 -38.68 -29.91 27.90
N GLY A 843 -39.83 -30.15 27.27
CA GLY A 843 -41.05 -30.50 27.99
C GLY A 843 -40.81 -31.80 28.77
N PRO A 844 -41.59 -32.11 29.82
CA PRO A 844 -41.36 -33.36 30.51
C PRO A 844 -41.74 -34.51 29.58
N ALA A 845 -40.90 -35.54 29.53
CA ALA A 845 -41.00 -36.59 28.52
C ALA A 845 -42.37 -37.29 28.58
N THR A 846 -43.04 -37.43 27.43
CA THR A 846 -44.20 -38.31 27.32
C THR A 846 -43.77 -39.77 27.36
N VAL A 847 -44.71 -40.69 27.56
CA VAL A 847 -44.40 -42.14 27.58
C VAL A 847 -43.69 -42.60 26.32
N VAL A 848 -44.02 -42.02 25.16
CA VAL A 848 -43.38 -42.36 23.89
C VAL A 848 -42.03 -41.66 23.72
N ASP A 849 -41.82 -40.48 24.29
CA ASP A 849 -40.49 -39.85 24.31
C ASP A 849 -39.50 -40.65 25.14
N ILE A 850 -39.94 -41.24 26.27
CA ILE A 850 -39.12 -42.17 27.07
C ILE A 850 -38.74 -43.41 26.26
N VAL A 851 -39.68 -43.96 25.48
CA VAL A 851 -39.44 -45.16 24.65
C VAL A 851 -38.54 -44.84 23.47
N VAL A 852 -38.83 -43.78 22.72
CA VAL A 852 -38.07 -43.40 21.50
C VAL A 852 -36.67 -42.91 21.84
N GLY A 853 -36.49 -42.23 22.99
CA GLY A 853 -35.19 -41.75 23.46
C GLY A 853 -34.33 -42.80 24.16
N SER A 854 -34.75 -44.08 24.18
CA SER A 854 -34.05 -45.13 24.90
C SER A 854 -33.24 -46.04 23.97
N ASP A 855 -31.93 -46.17 24.27
CA ASP A 855 -30.98 -47.01 23.51
C ASP A 855 -31.32 -48.50 23.46
N VAL A 856 -32.22 -48.98 24.33
CA VAL A 856 -32.63 -50.40 24.41
C VAL A 856 -34.01 -50.66 23.81
N HIS A 857 -34.63 -49.65 23.20
CA HIS A 857 -35.97 -49.71 22.60
C HIS A 857 -35.97 -49.23 21.14
N THR A 858 -34.83 -49.31 20.45
CA THR A 858 -34.68 -48.80 19.07
C THR A 858 -35.63 -49.49 18.07
N THR A 859 -35.88 -50.78 18.26
CA THR A 859 -36.82 -51.59 17.48
C THR A 859 -38.27 -51.21 17.78
N LEU A 860 -38.60 -51.01 19.05
CA LEU A 860 -39.91 -50.53 19.49
C LEU A 860 -40.21 -49.13 18.93
N ALA A 861 -39.23 -48.23 19.00
CA ALA A 861 -39.34 -46.87 18.47
C ALA A 861 -39.62 -46.87 16.96
N THR A 862 -38.92 -47.74 16.21
CA THR A 862 -39.14 -47.95 14.78
C THR A 862 -40.55 -48.46 14.51
N ALA A 863 -41.00 -49.46 15.27
CA ALA A 863 -42.33 -50.05 15.15
C ALA A 863 -43.46 -49.05 15.45
N VAL A 864 -43.37 -48.29 16.56
CA VAL A 864 -44.33 -47.25 16.95
C VAL A 864 -44.41 -46.14 15.91
N SER A 865 -43.28 -45.78 15.31
CA SER A 865 -43.20 -44.80 14.22
C SER A 865 -43.86 -45.34 12.95
N ALA A 866 -43.55 -46.58 12.55
CA ALA A 866 -44.13 -47.21 11.36
C ALA A 866 -45.66 -47.35 11.47
N ALA A 867 -46.17 -47.69 12.66
CA ALA A 867 -47.59 -47.81 12.94
C ALA A 867 -48.33 -46.47 13.08
N GLY A 868 -47.61 -45.33 13.04
CA GLY A 868 -48.22 -44.00 13.20
C GLY A 868 -48.80 -43.73 14.60
N LEU A 869 -48.32 -44.43 15.63
CA LEU A 869 -48.84 -44.31 17.00
C LEU A 869 -48.15 -43.21 17.83
N VAL A 870 -47.11 -42.57 17.29
CA VAL A 870 -46.33 -41.52 17.99
C VAL A 870 -47.24 -40.39 18.49
N GLU A 871 -48.03 -39.76 17.61
CA GLU A 871 -48.93 -38.67 18.00
C GLU A 871 -49.98 -39.11 19.03
N THR A 872 -50.47 -40.35 18.89
CA THR A 872 -51.48 -40.91 19.81
C THR A 872 -50.92 -41.05 21.22
N LEU A 873 -49.68 -41.52 21.35
CA LEU A 873 -49.00 -41.73 22.63
C LEU A 873 -48.33 -40.47 23.19
N GLN A 874 -48.18 -39.41 22.39
CA GLN A 874 -47.84 -38.06 22.87
C GLN A 874 -49.06 -37.29 23.37
N GLY A 875 -50.27 -37.68 22.95
CA GLY A 875 -51.52 -37.02 23.33
C GLY A 875 -51.82 -36.99 24.84
N GLU A 876 -52.94 -36.35 25.19
CA GLU A 876 -53.39 -36.27 26.59
C GLU A 876 -53.62 -37.68 27.17
N GLY A 877 -52.73 -38.10 28.07
CA GLY A 877 -52.84 -39.36 28.80
C GLY A 877 -53.98 -39.37 29.82
N PRO A 878 -54.03 -40.35 30.73
CA PRO A 878 -52.89 -41.15 31.17
C PRO A 878 -52.66 -42.46 30.41
N PHE A 879 -51.40 -42.80 30.14
CA PHE A 879 -50.97 -44.06 29.56
C PHE A 879 -50.10 -44.89 30.51
N THR A 880 -50.13 -46.22 30.38
CA THR A 880 -49.07 -47.11 30.86
C THR A 880 -48.59 -47.94 29.70
N VAL A 881 -47.31 -47.82 29.35
CA VAL A 881 -46.69 -48.55 28.23
C VAL A 881 -45.81 -49.66 28.78
N PHE A 882 -46.10 -50.90 28.39
CA PHE A 882 -45.18 -52.01 28.60
C PHE A 882 -44.21 -52.06 27.43
N ALA A 883 -42.97 -51.61 27.63
CA ALA A 883 -42.01 -51.40 26.55
C ALA A 883 -41.05 -52.60 26.41
N PRO A 884 -41.22 -53.47 25.39
CA PRO A 884 -40.28 -54.55 25.12
C PRO A 884 -38.93 -54.03 24.64
N THR A 885 -37.85 -54.58 25.20
CA THR A 885 -36.47 -54.26 24.79
C THR A 885 -36.13 -54.77 23.39
N ASP A 886 -35.05 -54.28 22.79
CA ASP A 886 -34.53 -54.78 21.52
C ASP A 886 -34.20 -56.28 21.55
N ALA A 887 -33.75 -56.78 22.70
CA ALA A 887 -33.54 -58.21 22.91
C ALA A 887 -34.87 -59.01 22.89
N ALA A 888 -35.97 -58.40 23.34
CA ALA A 888 -37.30 -58.99 23.29
C ALA A 888 -37.80 -59.11 21.83
N PHE A 889 -37.54 -58.11 20.99
CA PHE A 889 -37.82 -58.18 19.55
C PHE A 889 -36.91 -59.15 18.82
N ALA A 890 -35.62 -59.21 19.16
CA ALA A 890 -34.67 -60.17 18.58
C ALA A 890 -34.97 -61.63 18.98
N ALA A 891 -35.76 -61.83 20.04
CA ALA A 891 -36.25 -63.15 20.44
C ALA A 891 -37.50 -63.59 19.64
N LEU A 892 -38.07 -62.71 18.80
CA LEU A 892 -39.11 -63.09 17.85
C LEU A 892 -38.51 -64.01 16.76
N PRO A 893 -39.30 -64.91 16.16
CA PRO A 893 -38.84 -65.72 15.03
C PRO A 893 -38.25 -64.88 13.89
N ASP A 894 -37.13 -65.34 13.32
CA ASP A 894 -36.44 -64.67 12.21
C ASP A 894 -37.41 -64.40 11.04
N GLY A 895 -37.46 -63.15 10.58
CA GLY A 895 -38.35 -62.67 9.51
C GLY A 895 -39.71 -62.12 9.98
N LEU A 896 -40.19 -62.48 11.18
CA LEU A 896 -41.49 -62.00 11.67
C LEU A 896 -41.51 -60.48 11.90
N LEU A 897 -40.42 -59.93 12.43
CA LEU A 897 -40.29 -58.48 12.64
C LEU A 897 -40.29 -57.73 11.30
N ASP A 898 -39.60 -58.25 10.29
CA ASP A 898 -39.55 -57.65 8.96
C ASP A 898 -40.93 -57.67 8.29
N ASP A 899 -41.68 -58.77 8.45
CA ASP A 899 -43.06 -58.89 7.97
C ASP A 899 -44.01 -57.92 8.67
N LEU A 900 -43.89 -57.77 10.00
CA LEU A 900 -44.68 -56.81 10.78
C LEU A 900 -44.37 -55.36 10.38
N LEU A 901 -43.11 -55.05 10.08
CA LEU A 901 -42.70 -53.72 9.60
C LEU A 901 -43.10 -53.46 8.15
N ALA A 902 -43.26 -54.50 7.33
CA ALA A 902 -43.73 -54.39 5.95
C ALA A 902 -45.23 -54.04 5.84
N ASP A 903 -46.07 -54.47 6.80
CA ASP A 903 -47.47 -54.04 6.95
C ASP A 903 -47.75 -53.45 8.35
N PRO A 904 -47.38 -52.18 8.56
CA PRO A 904 -47.49 -51.56 9.87
C PRO A 904 -48.94 -51.25 10.29
N SER A 905 -49.90 -51.30 9.36
CA SER A 905 -51.29 -50.90 9.58
C SER A 905 -52.20 -52.01 10.11
N GLY A 906 -51.72 -53.25 10.11
CA GLY A 906 -52.45 -54.44 10.56
C GLY A 906 -51.95 -54.97 11.91
N ALA A 907 -51.41 -56.19 11.90
CA ALA A 907 -51.01 -56.93 13.11
C ALA A 907 -50.00 -56.17 13.98
N LEU A 908 -49.11 -55.37 13.38
CA LEU A 908 -48.16 -54.57 14.14
C LEU A 908 -48.85 -53.52 15.02
N THR A 909 -49.83 -52.79 14.47
CA THR A 909 -50.60 -51.80 15.23
C THR A 909 -51.34 -52.47 16.38
N ASP A 910 -51.96 -53.63 16.16
CA ASP A 910 -52.68 -54.36 17.20
C ASP A 910 -51.76 -54.84 18.33
N ILE A 911 -50.59 -55.38 17.99
CA ILE A 911 -49.55 -55.77 18.95
C ILE A 911 -49.12 -54.55 19.77
N LEU A 912 -48.85 -53.41 19.14
CA LEU A 912 -48.42 -52.20 19.84
C LEU A 912 -49.51 -51.65 20.75
N LEU A 913 -50.78 -51.63 20.32
CA LEU A 913 -51.90 -51.22 21.16
C LEU A 913 -52.14 -52.17 22.34
N TYR A 914 -51.80 -53.45 22.19
CA TYR A 914 -51.85 -54.43 23.28
C TYR A 914 -50.80 -54.19 24.37
N HIS A 915 -49.71 -53.47 24.06
CA HIS A 915 -48.71 -53.07 25.05
C HIS A 915 -49.10 -51.80 25.83
N VAL A 916 -50.15 -51.09 25.43
CA VAL A 916 -50.53 -49.81 26.03
C VAL A 916 -51.83 -49.94 26.79
N VAL A 917 -51.86 -49.40 28.00
CA VAL A 917 -53.04 -49.30 28.86
C VAL A 917 -53.46 -47.84 28.97
N GLY A 918 -54.76 -47.56 28.83
CA GLY A 918 -55.34 -46.21 28.95
C GLY A 918 -55.51 -45.72 30.40
N ALA A 919 -54.53 -45.99 31.27
CA ALA A 919 -54.49 -45.54 32.66
C ALA A 919 -53.05 -45.41 33.14
N LYS A 920 -52.79 -44.56 34.16
CA LYS A 920 -51.48 -44.47 34.83
C LYS A 920 -51.45 -45.53 35.93
N ALA A 921 -50.59 -46.53 35.82
CA ALA A 921 -50.47 -47.63 36.77
C ALA A 921 -48.99 -47.84 37.12
N PHE A 922 -48.62 -47.50 38.36
CA PHE A 922 -47.31 -47.84 38.90
C PHE A 922 -47.26 -49.31 39.32
N SER A 923 -46.08 -49.88 39.49
CA SER A 923 -45.87 -51.26 39.94
C SER A 923 -46.54 -51.54 41.29
N THR A 924 -46.65 -50.52 42.14
CA THR A 924 -47.36 -50.57 43.43
C THR A 924 -48.88 -50.57 43.31
N ASP A 925 -49.41 -50.14 42.16
CA ASP A 925 -50.85 -50.14 41.87
C ASP A 925 -51.31 -51.49 41.30
N LEU A 926 -50.36 -52.34 40.87
CA LEU A 926 -50.62 -53.66 40.31
C LEU A 926 -50.81 -54.72 41.40
N SER A 927 -51.73 -55.65 41.17
CA SER A 927 -52.03 -56.78 42.07
C SER A 927 -51.90 -58.13 41.36
N ASP A 928 -51.51 -59.17 42.11
CA ASP A 928 -51.41 -60.55 41.58
C ASP A 928 -52.78 -61.05 41.06
N GLY A 929 -52.80 -61.56 39.82
CA GLY A 929 -53.99 -62.02 39.12
C GLY A 929 -54.89 -60.92 38.55
N GLN A 930 -54.41 -59.66 38.48
CA GLN A 930 -55.17 -58.54 37.93
C GLN A 930 -55.21 -58.60 36.40
N GLU A 931 -56.41 -58.56 35.81
CA GLU A 931 -56.58 -58.32 34.37
C GLU A 931 -56.73 -56.81 34.09
N ILE A 932 -55.99 -56.29 33.12
CA ILE A 932 -55.98 -54.86 32.74
C ILE A 932 -56.36 -54.73 31.27
N GLU A 933 -57.32 -53.87 30.97
CA GLU A 933 -57.73 -53.55 29.60
C GLU A 933 -56.66 -52.69 28.91
N THR A 934 -56.25 -53.14 27.73
CA THR A 934 -55.28 -52.45 26.87
C THR A 934 -56.00 -51.48 25.91
N LEU A 935 -55.26 -50.71 25.12
CA LEU A 935 -55.83 -49.88 24.06
C LEU A 935 -56.25 -50.71 22.83
N LEU A 936 -55.84 -51.98 22.74
CA LEU A 936 -56.40 -52.92 21.77
C LEU A 936 -57.82 -53.30 22.20
N ALA A 937 -58.78 -53.19 21.26
CA ALA A 937 -60.18 -53.54 21.53
C ALA A 937 -60.32 -55.00 22.00
N ASP A 938 -60.99 -55.21 23.13
CA ASP A 938 -61.14 -56.51 23.83
C ASP A 938 -59.81 -57.18 24.27
N GLY A 939 -58.66 -56.53 24.09
CA GLY A 939 -57.34 -56.99 24.52
C GLY A 939 -57.11 -56.76 26.01
N LYS A 940 -56.79 -57.82 26.76
CA LYS A 940 -56.46 -57.76 28.19
C LYS A 940 -55.14 -58.41 28.49
N VAL A 941 -54.33 -57.75 29.31
CA VAL A 941 -53.11 -58.33 29.88
C VAL A 941 -53.36 -58.77 31.31
N THR A 942 -52.71 -59.87 31.72
CA THR A 942 -52.81 -60.42 33.08
C THR A 942 -51.54 -60.13 33.86
N VAL A 943 -51.65 -59.55 35.04
CA VAL A 943 -50.53 -59.33 35.96
C VAL A 943 -50.33 -60.58 36.83
N THR A 944 -49.11 -61.11 36.87
CA THR A 944 -48.70 -62.14 37.82
C THR A 944 -47.57 -61.61 38.70
N ILE A 945 -47.72 -61.67 40.03
CA ILE A 945 -46.70 -61.22 40.99
C ILE A 945 -46.27 -62.41 41.85
N ASN A 946 -45.01 -62.82 41.71
CA ASN A 946 -44.44 -63.96 42.45
C ASN A 946 -43.04 -63.64 43.02
N GLU A 947 -42.36 -64.62 43.62
CA GLU A 947 -41.00 -64.43 44.18
C GLU A 947 -39.97 -63.99 43.12
N GLY A 948 -40.26 -64.16 41.83
CA GLY A 948 -39.44 -63.76 40.69
C GLY A 948 -39.71 -62.36 40.13
N GLY A 949 -40.71 -61.63 40.63
CA GLY A 949 -41.02 -60.25 40.20
C GLY A 949 -42.45 -60.05 39.68
N VAL A 950 -42.65 -58.98 38.92
CA VAL A 950 -43.92 -58.63 38.25
C VAL A 950 -43.85 -59.11 36.80
N PHE A 951 -44.86 -59.84 36.36
CA PHE A 951 -44.99 -60.34 34.99
C PHE A 951 -46.30 -59.83 34.38
N ILE A 952 -46.25 -59.46 33.10
CA ILE A 952 -47.40 -59.08 32.29
C ILE A 952 -47.58 -60.17 31.23
N ASN A 953 -48.66 -60.93 31.35
CA ASN A 953 -48.79 -62.27 30.78
C ASN A 953 -47.59 -63.13 31.21
N ASP A 954 -46.69 -63.45 30.28
CA ASP A 954 -45.45 -64.20 30.55
C ASP A 954 -44.18 -63.32 30.48
N ALA A 955 -44.31 -62.02 30.14
CA ALA A 955 -43.18 -61.10 30.03
C ALA A 955 -42.80 -60.51 31.40
N GLN A 956 -41.53 -60.60 31.78
CA GLN A 956 -41.02 -60.05 33.03
C GLN A 956 -40.81 -58.54 32.92
N VAL A 957 -41.29 -57.78 33.90
CA VAL A 957 -40.94 -56.37 34.05
C VAL A 957 -39.52 -56.27 34.61
N ILE A 958 -38.58 -55.80 33.79
CA ILE A 958 -37.16 -55.65 34.15
C ILE A 958 -36.92 -54.31 34.87
N ILE A 959 -37.55 -53.23 34.37
CA ILE A 959 -37.47 -51.89 34.96
C ILE A 959 -38.89 -51.35 35.06
N ALA A 960 -39.32 -51.03 36.27
CA ALA A 960 -40.66 -50.51 36.52
C ALA A 960 -40.63 -49.00 36.82
N ASP A 961 -41.80 -48.36 36.67
CA ASP A 961 -42.08 -47.01 37.17
C ASP A 961 -41.26 -45.88 36.54
N LEU A 962 -41.01 -45.95 35.23
CA LEU A 962 -40.46 -44.81 34.49
C LEU A 962 -41.57 -43.78 34.29
N GLU A 963 -41.58 -42.74 35.13
CA GLU A 963 -42.63 -41.72 35.11
C GLU A 963 -42.46 -40.76 33.93
N ALA A 964 -43.56 -40.60 33.17
CA ALA A 964 -43.73 -39.64 32.10
C ALA A 964 -44.85 -38.65 32.44
N ASP A 965 -44.88 -37.55 31.70
CA ASP A 965 -45.86 -36.48 31.90
C ASP A 965 -47.29 -36.92 31.64
N ASN A 966 -47.47 -37.70 30.58
CA ASN A 966 -48.75 -38.28 30.21
C ASN A 966 -48.89 -39.77 30.62
N GLY A 967 -48.00 -40.33 31.46
CA GLY A 967 -48.13 -41.74 31.85
C GLY A 967 -46.96 -42.38 32.63
N VAL A 968 -46.82 -43.69 32.50
CA VAL A 968 -45.72 -44.51 33.06
C VAL A 968 -45.23 -45.52 32.01
N VAL A 969 -43.93 -45.82 32.00
CA VAL A 969 -43.35 -46.90 31.19
C VAL A 969 -42.80 -48.00 32.10
N HIS A 970 -43.10 -49.26 31.76
CA HIS A 970 -42.53 -50.46 32.37
C HIS A 970 -41.77 -51.25 31.29
N VAL A 971 -40.47 -51.42 31.45
CA VAL A 971 -39.64 -52.16 30.50
C VAL A 971 -39.82 -53.66 30.71
N ILE A 972 -40.09 -54.40 29.63
CA ILE A 972 -40.33 -55.85 29.64
C ILE A 972 -39.35 -56.63 28.75
N ASP A 973 -39.16 -57.92 29.05
CA ASP A 973 -38.18 -58.80 28.37
C ASP A 973 -38.73 -59.60 27.19
N ALA A 974 -40.04 -59.53 26.92
CA ALA A 974 -40.70 -60.24 25.83
C ALA A 974 -41.79 -59.37 25.19
N VAL A 975 -42.04 -59.55 23.88
CA VAL A 975 -43.12 -58.87 23.15
C VAL A 975 -44.46 -59.52 23.52
N LEU A 976 -45.40 -58.72 24.00
CA LEU A 976 -46.78 -59.14 24.27
C LEU A 976 -47.53 -59.35 22.95
N VAL A 977 -47.91 -60.60 22.69
CA VAL A 977 -48.73 -60.93 21.53
C VAL A 977 -50.16 -61.19 22.01
N PRO A 978 -51.18 -60.49 21.48
CA PRO A 978 -52.57 -60.82 21.78
C PRO A 978 -52.87 -62.24 21.27
N GLU A 979 -53.58 -63.05 22.05
CA GLU A 979 -53.94 -64.42 21.67
C GLU A 979 -54.85 -64.35 20.42
N ALA A 980 -54.24 -64.55 19.24
CA ALA A 980 -54.83 -64.18 17.95
C ALA A 980 -55.88 -65.20 17.49
N GLU A 981 -57.07 -64.72 17.10
CA GLU A 981 -57.82 -65.38 16.03
C GLU A 981 -57.31 -64.88 14.66
N GLU A 982 -56.64 -65.83 13.97
CA GLU A 982 -56.34 -65.99 12.53
C GLU A 982 -55.11 -65.30 11.88
N LEU A 983 -54.09 -66.14 11.60
CA LEU A 983 -52.93 -65.88 10.72
C LEU A 983 -53.38 -65.53 9.29
N PRO A 984 -52.77 -64.59 8.55
CA PRO A 984 -53.32 -64.11 7.27
C PRO A 984 -52.88 -64.86 5.98
N ALA A 985 -52.16 -65.99 6.02
CA ALA A 985 -51.65 -66.65 4.80
C ALA A 985 -51.78 -68.19 4.81
N THR A 986 -52.12 -68.81 3.66
CA THR A 986 -52.07 -70.27 3.47
C THR A 986 -50.62 -70.74 3.21
N VAL A 987 -50.33 -72.05 3.33
CA VAL A 987 -48.97 -72.58 3.12
C VAL A 987 -48.38 -72.23 1.76
N VAL A 988 -49.23 -72.10 0.72
CA VAL A 988 -48.75 -71.73 -0.62
C VAL A 988 -48.64 -70.22 -0.79
N ASP A 989 -49.38 -69.40 -0.05
CA ASP A 989 -49.18 -67.96 -0.04
C ASP A 989 -47.81 -67.62 0.59
N ILE A 990 -47.41 -68.36 1.63
CA ILE A 990 -46.06 -68.27 2.21
C ILE A 990 -44.99 -68.62 1.15
N ILE A 991 -45.20 -69.67 0.36
CA ILE A 991 -44.22 -70.09 -0.66
C ILE A 991 -44.16 -69.09 -1.83
N VAL A 992 -45.31 -68.62 -2.32
CA VAL A 992 -45.39 -67.69 -3.46
C VAL A 992 -44.90 -66.29 -3.08
N GLY A 993 -45.12 -65.87 -1.82
CA GLY A 993 -44.64 -64.59 -1.30
C GLY A 993 -43.16 -64.59 -0.88
N SER A 994 -42.47 -65.73 -0.93
CA SER A 994 -41.10 -65.85 -0.45
C SER A 994 -40.05 -65.63 -1.54
N ASP A 995 -39.15 -64.68 -1.30
CA ASP A 995 -38.04 -64.33 -2.22
C ASP A 995 -36.99 -65.44 -2.39
N VAL A 996 -36.95 -66.44 -1.51
CA VAL A 996 -36.00 -67.56 -1.58
C VAL A 996 -36.60 -68.86 -2.14
N HIS A 997 -37.87 -68.82 -2.54
CA HIS A 997 -38.62 -69.95 -3.10
C HIS A 997 -39.17 -69.66 -4.49
N THR A 998 -38.61 -68.70 -5.23
CA THR A 998 -39.15 -68.26 -6.53
C THR A 998 -39.23 -69.39 -7.57
N THR A 999 -38.26 -70.31 -7.55
CA THR A 999 -38.22 -71.52 -8.39
C THR A 999 -39.28 -72.53 -7.97
N LEU A 1000 -39.46 -72.73 -6.66
CA LEU A 1000 -40.52 -73.58 -6.10
C LEU A 1000 -41.91 -73.04 -6.45
N ALA A 1001 -42.13 -71.73 -6.27
CA ALA A 1001 -43.37 -71.05 -6.60
C ALA A 1001 -43.69 -71.17 -8.11
N THR A 1002 -42.68 -71.02 -8.96
CA THR A 1002 -42.80 -71.25 -10.41
C THR A 1002 -43.18 -72.70 -10.72
N ALA A 1003 -42.54 -73.67 -10.07
CA ALA A 1003 -42.82 -75.10 -10.24
C ALA A 1003 -44.22 -75.50 -9.78
N VAL A 1004 -44.66 -75.03 -8.60
CA VAL A 1004 -46.01 -75.26 -8.03
C VAL A 1004 -47.08 -74.64 -8.93
N THR A 1005 -46.81 -73.46 -9.47
CA THR A 1005 -47.69 -72.80 -10.44
C THR A 1005 -47.76 -73.57 -11.76
N ALA A 1006 -46.62 -74.00 -12.31
CA ALA A 1006 -46.55 -74.76 -13.55
C ALA A 1006 -47.26 -76.12 -13.45
N ALA A 1007 -47.12 -76.81 -12.31
CA ALA A 1007 -47.78 -78.08 -12.02
C ALA A 1007 -49.29 -77.95 -11.69
N GLY A 1008 -49.80 -76.72 -11.53
CA GLY A 1008 -51.21 -76.47 -11.21
C GLY A 1008 -51.61 -76.85 -9.79
N LEU A 1009 -50.67 -76.85 -8.84
CA LEU A 1009 -50.89 -77.28 -7.45
C LEU A 1009 -51.31 -76.13 -6.52
N VAL A 1010 -51.35 -74.87 -6.98
CA VAL A 1010 -51.70 -73.69 -6.18
C VAL A 1010 -53.08 -73.85 -5.51
N GLU A 1011 -54.13 -74.12 -6.28
CA GLU A 1011 -55.48 -74.31 -5.72
C GLU A 1011 -55.56 -75.51 -4.76
N THR A 1012 -54.72 -76.53 -4.96
CA THR A 1012 -54.68 -77.71 -4.08
C THR A 1012 -54.09 -77.37 -2.72
N LEU A 1013 -53.02 -76.56 -2.70
CA LEU A 1013 -52.32 -76.17 -1.48
C LEU A 1013 -52.93 -74.92 -0.80
N GLN A 1014 -53.83 -74.19 -1.48
CA GLN A 1014 -54.74 -73.22 -0.85
C GLN A 1014 -55.96 -73.88 -0.20
N GLY A 1015 -56.25 -75.16 -0.53
CA GLY A 1015 -57.42 -75.88 -0.06
C GLY A 1015 -57.45 -76.12 1.46
N GLU A 1016 -58.53 -76.76 1.94
CA GLU A 1016 -58.67 -77.17 3.35
C GLU A 1016 -57.54 -78.15 3.71
N GLY A 1017 -56.57 -77.65 4.48
CA GLY A 1017 -55.48 -78.46 5.04
C GLY A 1017 -55.97 -79.40 6.16
N PRO A 1018 -55.06 -79.94 6.99
CA PRO A 1018 -53.72 -79.41 7.22
C PRO A 1018 -52.65 -79.96 6.27
N PHE A 1019 -51.73 -79.08 5.85
CA PHE A 1019 -50.54 -79.44 5.10
C PHE A 1019 -49.26 -79.20 5.91
N THR A 1020 -48.23 -80.00 5.67
CA THR A 1020 -46.85 -79.66 6.00
C THR A 1020 -46.04 -79.67 4.72
N VAL A 1021 -45.49 -78.54 4.32
CA VAL A 1021 -44.70 -78.43 3.08
C VAL A 1021 -43.23 -78.34 3.43
N PHE A 1022 -42.42 -79.27 2.94
CA PHE A 1022 -40.97 -79.15 2.95
C PHE A 1022 -40.55 -78.32 1.73
N ALA A 1023 -40.23 -77.05 1.91
CA ALA A 1023 -40.01 -76.09 0.83
C ALA A 1023 -38.51 -75.97 0.50
N PRO A 1024 -38.03 -76.53 -0.62
CA PRO A 1024 -36.65 -76.36 -1.04
C PRO A 1024 -36.37 -74.94 -1.52
N THR A 1025 -35.25 -74.37 -1.09
CA THR A 1025 -34.79 -73.05 -1.53
C THR A 1025 -34.42 -73.01 -3.02
N ASP A 1026 -34.29 -71.80 -3.58
CA ASP A 1026 -33.78 -71.59 -4.93
C ASP A 1026 -32.36 -72.16 -5.12
N ALA A 1027 -31.52 -72.11 -4.07
CA ALA A 1027 -30.21 -72.74 -4.08
C ALA A 1027 -30.29 -74.28 -4.16
N ALA A 1028 -31.29 -74.89 -3.52
CA ALA A 1028 -31.56 -76.32 -3.60
C ALA A 1028 -31.93 -76.75 -5.03
N PHE A 1029 -32.73 -75.95 -5.74
CA PHE A 1029 -33.04 -76.18 -7.16
C PHE A 1029 -31.83 -75.94 -8.07
N ALA A 1030 -31.01 -74.93 -7.78
CA ALA A 1030 -29.77 -74.66 -8.52
C ALA A 1030 -28.72 -75.77 -8.35
N ALA A 1031 -28.78 -76.54 -7.26
CA ALA A 1031 -27.92 -77.70 -7.02
C ALA A 1031 -28.32 -78.95 -7.82
N LEU A 1032 -29.46 -78.94 -8.53
CA LEU A 1032 -29.85 -80.01 -9.45
C LEU A 1032 -28.89 -80.06 -10.66
N PRO A 1033 -28.66 -81.24 -11.27
CA PRO A 1033 -27.84 -81.35 -12.47
C PRO A 1033 -28.29 -80.43 -13.61
N ASP A 1034 -27.34 -79.80 -14.30
CA ASP A 1034 -27.58 -78.88 -15.43
C ASP A 1034 -28.58 -79.48 -16.44
N GLY A 1035 -29.66 -78.75 -16.73
CA GLY A 1035 -30.72 -79.12 -17.68
C GLY A 1035 -31.88 -79.93 -17.08
N LEU A 1036 -31.75 -80.47 -15.87
CA LEU A 1036 -32.82 -81.27 -15.25
C LEU A 1036 -34.04 -80.43 -14.86
N LEU A 1037 -33.82 -79.22 -14.32
CA LEU A 1037 -34.91 -78.32 -13.96
C LEU A 1037 -35.73 -77.87 -15.18
N ASP A 1038 -35.05 -77.56 -16.28
CA ASP A 1038 -35.69 -77.20 -17.55
C ASP A 1038 -36.52 -78.38 -18.10
N ASP A 1039 -36.00 -79.60 -18.02
CA ASP A 1039 -36.72 -80.83 -18.42
C ASP A 1039 -37.96 -81.08 -17.54
N LEU A 1040 -37.86 -80.83 -16.23
CA LEU A 1040 -38.99 -80.97 -15.29
C LEU A 1040 -40.08 -79.92 -15.54
N LEU A 1041 -39.69 -78.67 -15.82
CA LEU A 1041 -40.63 -77.59 -16.16
C LEU A 1041 -41.28 -77.79 -17.54
N ALA A 1042 -40.64 -78.54 -18.44
CA ALA A 1042 -41.21 -78.88 -19.74
C ALA A 1042 -42.30 -79.98 -19.67
N ASP A 1043 -42.31 -80.81 -18.62
CA ASP A 1043 -43.37 -81.80 -18.32
C ASP A 1043 -44.00 -81.58 -16.93
N PRO A 1044 -44.76 -80.47 -16.75
CA PRO A 1044 -45.25 -80.07 -15.44
C PRO A 1044 -46.30 -81.04 -14.86
N SER A 1045 -46.99 -81.81 -15.70
CA SER A 1045 -48.00 -82.80 -15.29
C SER A 1045 -47.45 -84.20 -14.99
N GLY A 1046 -46.15 -84.41 -15.22
CA GLY A 1046 -45.46 -85.69 -15.03
C GLY A 1046 -44.60 -85.68 -13.77
N THR A 1047 -43.30 -85.94 -13.95
CA THR A 1047 -42.33 -86.11 -12.85
C THR A 1047 -42.24 -84.89 -11.93
N LEU A 1048 -42.47 -83.67 -12.44
CA LEU A 1048 -42.48 -82.47 -11.60
C LEU A 1048 -43.61 -82.49 -10.57
N THR A 1049 -44.83 -82.88 -10.97
CA THR A 1049 -45.95 -83.01 -10.05
C THR A 1049 -45.67 -84.05 -8.98
N ASP A 1050 -45.09 -85.20 -9.35
CA ASP A 1050 -44.75 -86.27 -8.39
C ASP A 1050 -43.71 -85.79 -7.35
N ILE A 1051 -42.69 -85.06 -7.80
CA ILE A 1051 -41.68 -84.46 -6.92
C ILE A 1051 -42.33 -83.46 -5.97
N LEU A 1052 -43.19 -82.58 -6.46
CA LEU A 1052 -43.85 -81.56 -5.63
C LEU A 1052 -44.80 -82.21 -4.60
N LEU A 1053 -45.57 -83.24 -4.98
CA LEU A 1053 -46.42 -83.97 -4.04
C LEU A 1053 -45.61 -84.76 -3.00
N TYR A 1054 -44.38 -85.16 -3.31
CA TYR A 1054 -43.46 -85.79 -2.37
C TYR A 1054 -42.93 -84.84 -1.29
N HIS A 1055 -42.94 -83.53 -1.55
CA HIS A 1055 -42.56 -82.51 -0.57
C HIS A 1055 -43.70 -82.14 0.39
N VAL A 1056 -44.92 -82.58 0.12
CA VAL A 1056 -46.09 -82.19 0.91
C VAL A 1056 -46.61 -83.37 1.71
N VAL A 1057 -46.83 -83.17 2.99
CA VAL A 1057 -47.46 -84.12 3.92
C VAL A 1057 -48.88 -83.64 4.23
N GLY A 1058 -49.86 -84.54 4.20
CA GLY A 1058 -51.26 -84.24 4.49
C GLY A 1058 -51.60 -84.17 5.99
N ALA A 1059 -50.72 -83.56 6.79
CA ALA A 1059 -50.89 -83.35 8.22
C ALA A 1059 -50.17 -82.07 8.66
N LYS A 1060 -50.60 -81.42 9.75
CA LYS A 1060 -49.85 -80.32 10.39
C LYS A 1060 -48.83 -80.95 11.33
N ALA A 1061 -47.55 -80.71 11.09
CA ALA A 1061 -46.48 -81.23 11.93
C ALA A 1061 -45.43 -80.14 12.13
N PHE A 1062 -45.29 -79.66 13.36
CA PHE A 1062 -44.16 -78.81 13.76
C PHE A 1062 -42.92 -79.67 13.97
N SER A 1063 -41.73 -79.08 13.97
CA SER A 1063 -40.46 -79.79 14.22
C SER A 1063 -40.43 -80.48 15.57
N THR A 1064 -41.17 -79.97 16.56
CA THR A 1064 -41.39 -80.58 17.88
C THR A 1064 -42.30 -81.81 17.85
N ASP A 1065 -43.15 -81.94 16.83
CA ASP A 1065 -44.01 -83.11 16.61
C ASP A 1065 -43.25 -84.25 15.91
N LEU A 1066 -42.06 -83.96 15.36
CA LEU A 1066 -41.22 -84.92 14.67
C LEU A 1066 -40.33 -85.69 15.66
N SER A 1067 -40.13 -86.98 15.39
CA SER A 1067 -39.25 -87.85 16.17
C SER A 1067 -38.14 -88.46 15.30
N ASP A 1068 -36.96 -88.69 15.89
CA ASP A 1068 -35.85 -89.35 15.21
C ASP A 1068 -36.25 -90.74 14.69
N GLY A 1069 -36.02 -91.00 13.40
CA GLY A 1069 -36.38 -92.24 12.70
C GLY A 1069 -37.84 -92.35 12.27
N GLN A 1070 -38.63 -91.27 12.35
CA GLN A 1070 -40.05 -91.28 11.94
C GLN A 1070 -40.21 -91.34 10.41
N GLU A 1071 -41.04 -92.26 9.91
CA GLU A 1071 -41.49 -92.26 8.51
C GLU A 1071 -42.85 -91.56 8.39
N ILE A 1072 -42.99 -90.64 7.44
CA ILE A 1072 -44.19 -89.82 7.21
C ILE A 1072 -44.68 -90.00 5.78
N GLU A 1073 -45.98 -90.27 5.61
CA GLU A 1073 -46.61 -90.38 4.30
C GLU A 1073 -46.81 -89.00 3.66
N THR A 1074 -46.37 -88.86 2.42
CA THR A 1074 -46.50 -87.64 1.60
C THR A 1074 -47.80 -87.69 0.78
N LEU A 1075 -48.15 -86.61 0.08
CA LEU A 1075 -49.28 -86.58 -0.84
C LEU A 1075 -49.02 -87.35 -2.14
N LEU A 1076 -47.77 -87.77 -2.40
CA LEU A 1076 -47.45 -88.73 -3.44
C LEU A 1076 -47.85 -90.16 -2.99
N ALA A 1077 -48.62 -90.86 -3.81
CA ALA A 1077 -49.05 -92.23 -3.51
C ALA A 1077 -47.84 -93.17 -3.26
N ASP A 1078 -47.86 -93.88 -2.13
CA ASP A 1078 -46.78 -94.74 -1.63
C ASP A 1078 -45.45 -94.02 -1.33
N GLY A 1079 -45.40 -92.68 -1.41
CA GLY A 1079 -44.22 -91.87 -1.10
C GLY A 1079 -44.11 -91.58 0.39
N LYS A 1080 -42.99 -91.98 1.01
CA LYS A 1080 -42.66 -91.67 2.41
C LYS A 1080 -41.37 -90.90 2.53
N VAL A 1081 -41.33 -89.96 3.47
CA VAL A 1081 -40.10 -89.28 3.90
C VAL A 1081 -39.71 -89.75 5.31
N THR A 1082 -38.42 -89.79 5.58
CA THR A 1082 -37.84 -90.21 6.86
C THR A 1082 -37.22 -89.01 7.56
N VAL A 1083 -37.58 -88.81 8.83
CA VAL A 1083 -37.00 -87.79 9.71
C VAL A 1083 -35.79 -88.36 10.44
N ILE A 1084 -34.69 -87.63 10.44
CA ILE A 1084 -33.51 -87.90 11.28
C ILE A 1084 -33.26 -86.66 12.13
N ILE A 1085 -33.15 -86.83 13.45
CA ILE A 1085 -32.86 -85.74 14.40
C ILE A 1085 -31.57 -86.08 15.14
N ASN A 1086 -30.54 -85.25 14.99
CA ASN A 1086 -29.25 -85.44 15.64
C ASN A 1086 -28.71 -84.09 16.18
N GLU A 1087 -27.46 -84.09 16.68
CA GLU A 1087 -26.81 -82.86 17.19
C GLU A 1087 -26.67 -81.76 16.12
N ASP A 1088 -26.67 -82.13 14.84
CA ASP A 1088 -26.52 -81.23 13.70
C ASP A 1088 -27.87 -80.66 13.19
N GLY A 1089 -29.02 -81.16 13.67
CA GLY A 1089 -30.34 -80.61 13.33
C GLY A 1089 -31.40 -81.65 12.93
N VAL A 1090 -32.44 -81.19 12.23
CA VAL A 1090 -33.54 -82.01 11.70
C VAL A 1090 -33.32 -82.22 10.20
N PHE A 1091 -33.34 -83.47 9.74
CA PHE A 1091 -33.13 -83.83 8.35
C PHE A 1091 -34.32 -84.65 7.81
N ILE A 1092 -34.77 -84.34 6.60
CA ILE A 1092 -35.84 -85.03 5.88
C ILE A 1092 -35.23 -85.73 4.66
N ASN A 1093 -35.14 -87.07 4.69
CA ASN A 1093 -34.43 -87.86 3.67
C ASN A 1093 -32.99 -87.35 3.38
N GLY A 1094 -32.34 -86.76 4.38
CA GLY A 1094 -30.99 -86.20 4.26
C GLY A 1094 -30.91 -84.74 3.79
N ALA A 1095 -32.04 -84.09 3.47
CA ALA A 1095 -32.12 -82.64 3.32
C ALA A 1095 -32.23 -81.98 4.71
N GLU A 1096 -31.40 -80.99 4.98
CA GLU A 1096 -31.40 -80.25 6.25
C GLU A 1096 -32.60 -79.30 6.28
N VAL A 1097 -33.35 -79.31 7.38
CA VAL A 1097 -34.37 -78.29 7.66
C VAL A 1097 -33.66 -77.05 8.20
N ILE A 1098 -33.46 -76.07 7.32
CA ILE A 1098 -32.72 -74.84 7.64
C ILE A 1098 -33.60 -73.79 8.32
N LEU A 1099 -34.93 -73.86 8.14
CA LEU A 1099 -35.90 -73.04 8.85
C LEU A 1099 -37.18 -73.85 9.07
N ALA A 1100 -37.57 -74.05 10.32
CA ALA A 1100 -38.73 -74.88 10.68
C ALA A 1100 -39.90 -74.03 11.17
N ASN A 1101 -41.11 -74.60 11.14
CA ASN A 1101 -42.31 -74.09 11.84
C ASN A 1101 -42.89 -72.78 11.31
N LEU A 1102 -42.80 -72.50 10.01
CA LEU A 1102 -43.54 -71.37 9.43
C LEU A 1102 -45.05 -71.71 9.43
N GLU A 1103 -45.79 -71.17 10.38
CA GLU A 1103 -47.19 -71.50 10.58
C GLU A 1103 -48.10 -70.77 9.56
N ALA A 1104 -49.03 -71.50 8.97
CA ALA A 1104 -50.00 -70.99 8.00
C ALA A 1104 -51.43 -71.36 8.40
N GLN A 1105 -52.44 -70.68 7.83
CA GLN A 1105 -53.87 -70.95 8.07
C GLN A 1105 -54.22 -72.43 7.90
N ASN A 1106 -53.70 -73.05 6.84
CA ASN A 1106 -54.02 -74.42 6.47
C ASN A 1106 -52.82 -75.37 6.63
N GLY A 1107 -51.78 -75.01 7.41
CA GLY A 1107 -50.62 -75.90 7.57
C GLY A 1107 -49.36 -75.30 8.20
N VAL A 1108 -48.22 -75.92 7.92
CA VAL A 1108 -46.86 -75.48 8.32
C VAL A 1108 -45.92 -75.62 7.13
N VAL A 1109 -44.94 -74.71 6.99
CA VAL A 1109 -43.85 -74.81 6.02
C VAL A 1109 -42.52 -75.00 6.76
N HIS A 1110 -41.72 -75.95 6.30
CA HIS A 1110 -40.34 -76.18 6.74
C HIS A 1110 -39.42 -75.99 5.53
N VAL A 1111 -38.52 -75.03 5.58
CA VAL A 1111 -37.55 -74.76 4.51
C VAL A 1111 -36.42 -75.78 4.56
N ILE A 1112 -36.05 -76.33 3.39
CA ILE A 1112 -35.00 -77.34 3.26
C ILE A 1112 -33.92 -76.93 2.25
N ASP A 1113 -32.71 -77.45 2.42
CA ASP A 1113 -31.54 -77.13 1.60
C ASP A 1113 -31.38 -77.98 0.32
N ALA A 1114 -32.21 -79.00 0.14
CA ALA A 1114 -32.15 -79.92 -1.00
C ALA A 1114 -33.55 -80.29 -1.51
N VAL A 1115 -33.67 -80.52 -2.83
CA VAL A 1115 -34.93 -81.01 -3.43
C VAL A 1115 -35.10 -82.50 -3.12
N LEU A 1116 -36.19 -82.86 -2.44
CA LEU A 1116 -36.58 -84.24 -2.16
C LEU A 1116 -37.01 -84.92 -3.46
N VAL A 1117 -36.30 -85.98 -3.84
CA VAL A 1117 -36.66 -86.80 -4.99
C VAL A 1117 -37.23 -88.11 -4.46
N PRO A 1118 -38.44 -88.51 -4.85
CA PRO A 1118 -38.98 -89.81 -4.45
C PRO A 1118 -38.04 -90.90 -4.94
N GLU A 1119 -37.77 -91.90 -4.08
CA GLU A 1119 -37.03 -93.08 -4.50
C GLU A 1119 -37.83 -93.78 -5.61
N THR A 1120 -37.53 -93.47 -6.87
CA THR A 1120 -37.85 -94.41 -7.95
C THR A 1120 -37.06 -95.65 -7.60
N ASP A 1121 -37.74 -96.79 -7.49
CA ASP A 1121 -37.11 -98.10 -7.35
C ASP A 1121 -35.97 -98.22 -8.37
N THR A 1122 -34.74 -97.93 -7.94
CA THR A 1122 -33.55 -98.04 -8.77
C THR A 1122 -32.98 -99.45 -8.67
N SER A 1123 -33.86 -100.45 -8.56
CA SER A 1123 -33.57 -101.80 -9.05
C SER A 1123 -33.42 -101.79 -10.59
N ILE A 1124 -32.38 -101.14 -11.10
CA ILE A 1124 -31.62 -101.76 -12.18
C ILE A 1124 -30.97 -102.97 -11.51
N GLY A 1125 -31.68 -104.10 -11.54
CA GLY A 1125 -31.41 -105.28 -10.74
C GLY A 1125 -29.93 -105.64 -10.73
N ASN A 1126 -29.37 -105.72 -9.54
CA ASN A 1126 -28.10 -106.39 -9.32
C ASN A 1126 -28.12 -107.71 -10.10
N VAL A 1127 -27.20 -107.88 -11.05
CA VAL A 1127 -27.14 -109.10 -11.84
C VAL A 1127 -26.44 -110.14 -10.99
N TYR A 1128 -27.24 -111.04 -10.42
CA TYR A 1128 -26.76 -112.20 -9.68
C TYR A 1128 -26.62 -113.39 -10.63
N VAL A 1129 -25.43 -113.99 -10.67
CA VAL A 1129 -25.28 -115.35 -11.22
C VAL A 1129 -25.11 -116.26 -10.00
N GLY A 1130 -26.10 -117.11 -9.74
CA GLY A 1130 -26.19 -117.90 -8.50
C GLY A 1130 -26.81 -117.14 -7.33
N ASP A 1131 -26.60 -117.62 -6.10
CA ASP A 1131 -27.28 -117.12 -4.89
C ASP A 1131 -26.51 -115.99 -4.16
N LEU A 1132 -25.35 -115.59 -4.67
CA LEU A 1132 -24.52 -114.58 -4.03
C LEU A 1132 -25.15 -113.19 -4.21
N ARG A 1133 -25.56 -112.56 -3.11
CA ARG A 1133 -26.11 -111.20 -3.09
C ARG A 1133 -25.18 -110.27 -2.33
N ALA A 1134 -24.85 -109.13 -2.94
CA ALA A 1134 -24.02 -108.09 -2.33
C ALA A 1134 -24.75 -106.74 -2.26
N SER A 1135 -24.70 -106.11 -1.10
CA SER A 1135 -25.10 -104.72 -0.86
C SER A 1135 -23.86 -103.83 -0.69
N VAL A 1136 -23.99 -102.57 -1.09
CA VAL A 1136 -22.91 -101.59 -1.12
C VAL A 1136 -23.36 -100.32 -0.41
N PHE A 1137 -22.60 -99.85 0.58
CA PHE A 1137 -22.91 -98.64 1.34
C PHE A 1137 -21.65 -97.98 1.95
N PRO A 1138 -21.62 -96.64 2.12
CA PRO A 1138 -22.63 -95.69 1.64
C PRO A 1138 -22.61 -95.59 0.12
N ASN A 1139 -23.77 -95.29 -0.48
CA ASN A 1139 -23.93 -95.07 -1.91
C ASN A 1139 -24.89 -93.88 -2.11
N PRO A 1140 -24.40 -92.65 -2.36
CA PRO A 1140 -23.06 -92.35 -2.89
C PRO A 1140 -21.89 -92.58 -1.93
N ALA A 1141 -20.78 -93.12 -2.44
CA ALA A 1141 -19.57 -93.40 -1.68
C ALA A 1141 -18.60 -92.20 -1.73
N ARG A 1142 -18.19 -91.71 -0.56
CA ARG A 1142 -17.13 -90.69 -0.37
C ARG A 1142 -15.87 -91.35 0.20
N GLY A 1143 -14.86 -91.54 -0.63
CA GLY A 1143 -13.56 -92.09 -0.25
C GLY A 1143 -13.51 -93.61 0.00
N GLN A 1144 -14.47 -94.22 0.69
CA GLN A 1144 -14.54 -95.68 0.89
C GLN A 1144 -15.97 -96.21 0.73
N VAL A 1145 -16.10 -97.49 0.37
CA VAL A 1145 -17.36 -98.22 0.30
C VAL A 1145 -17.24 -99.58 0.99
N ASN A 1146 -18.27 -99.95 1.75
CA ASN A 1146 -18.42 -101.27 2.33
C ASN A 1146 -19.31 -102.13 1.44
N ILE A 1147 -18.85 -103.33 1.14
CA ILE A 1147 -19.57 -104.34 0.38
C ILE A 1147 -19.88 -105.50 1.30
N GLN A 1148 -21.14 -105.69 1.64
CA GLN A 1148 -21.63 -106.80 2.44
C GLN A 1148 -22.24 -107.87 1.55
N PHE A 1149 -21.87 -109.13 1.76
CA PHE A 1149 -22.43 -110.26 1.03
C PHE A 1149 -22.41 -111.53 1.86
N GLU A 1150 -23.33 -112.45 1.57
CA GLU A 1150 -23.40 -113.75 2.24
C GLU A 1150 -22.89 -114.87 1.34
N LEU A 1151 -22.00 -115.71 1.89
CA LEU A 1151 -21.53 -116.92 1.23
C LEU A 1151 -22.28 -118.15 1.77
N THR A 1152 -22.92 -118.93 0.91
CA THR A 1152 -23.60 -120.17 1.33
C THR A 1152 -22.63 -121.29 1.72
N SER A 1153 -21.37 -121.22 1.24
CA SER A 1153 -20.27 -122.12 1.61
C SER A 1153 -18.93 -121.37 1.58
N ALA A 1154 -17.97 -121.79 2.42
CA ALA A 1154 -16.65 -121.17 2.43
C ALA A 1154 -15.95 -121.28 1.05
N GLY A 1155 -15.39 -120.19 0.55
CA GLY A 1155 -14.85 -120.11 -0.81
C GLY A 1155 -13.96 -118.90 -1.06
N THR A 1156 -13.19 -118.95 -2.14
CA THR A 1156 -12.28 -117.84 -2.52
C THR A 1156 -13.05 -116.74 -3.22
N VAL A 1157 -12.96 -115.52 -2.68
CA VAL A 1157 -13.67 -114.34 -3.18
C VAL A 1157 -12.70 -113.36 -3.87
N SER A 1158 -13.16 -112.78 -4.98
CA SER A 1158 -12.50 -111.66 -5.64
C SER A 1158 -13.47 -110.50 -5.88
N LEU A 1159 -12.95 -109.28 -5.78
CA LEU A 1159 -13.65 -108.03 -6.05
C LEU A 1159 -13.07 -107.37 -7.31
N GLU A 1160 -13.94 -106.90 -8.19
CA GLU A 1160 -13.57 -106.14 -9.39
C GLU A 1160 -14.42 -104.88 -9.51
N LEU A 1161 -13.81 -103.77 -9.96
CA LEU A 1161 -14.49 -102.49 -10.18
C LEU A 1161 -14.42 -102.13 -11.66
N PHE A 1162 -15.57 -101.78 -12.23
CA PHE A 1162 -15.70 -101.37 -13.62
C PHE A 1162 -16.33 -99.98 -13.71
N ASN A 1163 -15.87 -99.16 -14.66
CA ASN A 1163 -16.57 -97.93 -15.00
C ASN A 1163 -17.79 -98.21 -15.90
N VAL A 1164 -18.59 -97.20 -16.19
CA VAL A 1164 -19.80 -97.33 -17.05
C VAL A 1164 -19.52 -97.79 -18.48
N THR A 1165 -18.27 -97.68 -18.98
CA THR A 1165 -17.89 -98.19 -20.30
C THR A 1165 -17.46 -99.67 -20.27
N GLY A 1166 -17.52 -100.32 -19.11
CA GLY A 1166 -17.15 -101.73 -18.93
C GLY A 1166 -15.64 -101.99 -18.82
N GLN A 1167 -14.82 -100.96 -18.64
CA GLN A 1167 -13.38 -101.10 -18.42
C GLN A 1167 -13.11 -101.37 -16.94
N ARG A 1168 -12.26 -102.37 -16.63
CA ARG A 1168 -11.83 -102.67 -15.26
C ARG A 1168 -10.91 -101.56 -14.76
N VAL A 1169 -11.37 -100.80 -13.77
CA VAL A 1169 -10.64 -99.66 -13.17
C VAL A 1169 -10.00 -100.02 -11.83
N GLY A 1170 -10.41 -101.13 -11.20
CA GLY A 1170 -9.86 -101.57 -9.92
C GLY A 1170 -10.24 -102.99 -9.54
N GLY A 1171 -9.75 -103.44 -8.39
CA GLY A 1171 -10.14 -104.70 -7.75
C GLY A 1171 -8.99 -105.67 -7.47
N ARG A 1172 -9.24 -106.61 -6.56
CA ARG A 1172 -8.27 -107.55 -6.00
C ARG A 1172 -8.91 -108.88 -5.60
N THR A 1173 -8.09 -109.91 -5.52
CA THR A 1173 -8.50 -111.19 -4.89
C THR A 1173 -8.40 -111.04 -3.38
N ILE A 1174 -9.46 -111.38 -2.67
CA ILE A 1174 -9.61 -111.18 -1.23
C ILE A 1174 -9.09 -112.41 -0.48
N GLY A 1175 -9.35 -113.61 -1.02
CA GLY A 1175 -8.91 -114.88 -0.45
C GLY A 1175 -10.07 -115.78 -0.03
N ASN A 1176 -9.78 -116.88 0.67
CA ASN A 1176 -10.80 -117.85 1.10
C ASN A 1176 -11.55 -117.34 2.33
N LEU A 1177 -12.84 -117.06 2.20
CA LEU A 1177 -13.70 -116.56 3.26
C LEU A 1177 -14.67 -117.65 3.76
N PRO A 1178 -15.06 -117.64 5.04
CA PRO A 1178 -16.01 -118.60 5.61
C PRO A 1178 -17.44 -118.38 5.07
N SER A 1179 -18.29 -119.41 5.19
CA SER A 1179 -19.73 -119.28 4.93
C SER A 1179 -20.40 -118.36 5.95
N GLY A 1180 -21.43 -117.63 5.52
CA GLY A 1180 -22.12 -116.60 6.29
C GLY A 1180 -21.87 -115.19 5.76
N TYR A 1181 -22.29 -114.18 6.52
CA TYR A 1181 -22.13 -112.76 6.16
C TYR A 1181 -20.67 -112.34 6.24
N ASN A 1182 -20.20 -111.68 5.18
CA ASN A 1182 -18.87 -111.12 5.06
C ASN A 1182 -18.98 -109.67 4.61
N THR A 1183 -18.08 -108.83 5.10
CA THR A 1183 -17.98 -107.41 4.74
C THR A 1183 -16.59 -107.11 4.21
N ILE A 1184 -16.50 -106.39 3.10
CA ILE A 1184 -15.25 -105.92 2.51
C ILE A 1184 -15.32 -104.41 2.36
N THR A 1185 -14.31 -103.71 2.84
CA THR A 1185 -14.15 -102.27 2.60
C THR A 1185 -13.18 -102.05 1.43
N GLU A 1186 -13.58 -101.23 0.47
CA GLU A 1186 -12.77 -100.86 -0.68
C GLU A 1186 -12.66 -99.33 -0.79
N SER A 1187 -11.45 -98.85 -1.05
CA SER A 1187 -11.19 -97.42 -1.24
C SER A 1187 -11.59 -96.99 -2.64
N VAL A 1188 -12.32 -95.88 -2.74
CA VAL A 1188 -12.75 -95.23 -3.99
C VAL A 1188 -12.19 -93.82 -4.13
N THR A 1189 -11.31 -93.37 -3.22
CA THR A 1189 -10.72 -92.01 -3.23
C THR A 1189 -9.98 -91.67 -4.53
N ASP A 1190 -9.34 -92.67 -5.15
CA ASP A 1190 -8.57 -92.49 -6.39
C ASP A 1190 -9.45 -92.55 -7.66
N LEU A 1191 -10.76 -92.80 -7.51
CA LEU A 1191 -11.71 -92.81 -8.62
C LEU A 1191 -12.26 -91.40 -8.87
N ILE A 1192 -12.40 -91.04 -10.15
CA ILE A 1192 -13.06 -89.80 -10.55
C ILE A 1192 -14.56 -89.91 -10.18
N PRO A 1193 -15.22 -88.85 -9.68
CA PRO A 1193 -16.65 -88.87 -9.39
C PRO A 1193 -17.46 -89.37 -10.59
N GLY A 1194 -18.42 -90.26 -10.32
CA GLY A 1194 -19.18 -90.93 -11.37
C GLY A 1194 -19.69 -92.30 -10.94
N ILE A 1195 -20.33 -92.99 -11.88
CA ILE A 1195 -20.94 -94.31 -11.63
C ILE A 1195 -19.93 -95.42 -11.93
N TYR A 1196 -19.88 -96.41 -11.03
CA TYR A 1196 -19.08 -97.63 -11.16
C TYR A 1196 -19.91 -98.86 -10.82
N PHE A 1197 -19.44 -100.02 -11.24
CA PHE A 1197 -20.01 -101.33 -10.95
C PHE A 1197 -19.01 -102.16 -10.17
N VAL A 1198 -19.41 -102.60 -8.98
CA VAL A 1198 -18.66 -103.53 -8.15
C VAL A 1198 -19.12 -104.94 -8.48
N VAL A 1199 -18.17 -105.82 -8.81
CA VAL A 1199 -18.43 -107.23 -9.10
C VAL A 1199 -17.72 -108.08 -8.04
N ILE A 1200 -18.50 -108.79 -7.22
CA ILE A 1200 -18.00 -109.79 -6.28
C ILE A 1200 -18.18 -111.17 -6.90
N LYS A 1201 -17.12 -111.99 -6.91
CA LYS A 1201 -17.14 -113.36 -7.42
C LYS A 1201 -16.68 -114.35 -6.37
N SER A 1202 -17.37 -115.49 -6.26
CA SER A 1202 -16.97 -116.65 -5.47
C SER A 1202 -17.29 -117.94 -6.24
N GLY A 1203 -16.26 -118.62 -6.74
CA GLY A 1203 -16.45 -119.77 -7.63
C GLY A 1203 -17.16 -119.39 -8.95
N GLN A 1204 -18.32 -120.00 -9.22
CA GLN A 1204 -19.18 -119.63 -10.37
C GLN A 1204 -20.26 -118.60 -10.00
N GLN A 1205 -20.34 -118.19 -8.73
CA GLN A 1205 -21.31 -117.19 -8.29
C GLN A 1205 -20.74 -115.78 -8.44
N GLN A 1206 -21.57 -114.83 -8.86
CA GLN A 1206 -21.19 -113.43 -8.90
C GLN A 1206 -22.36 -112.50 -8.55
N SER A 1207 -22.06 -111.36 -7.94
CA SER A 1207 -22.99 -110.25 -7.72
C SER A 1207 -22.40 -108.99 -8.35
N VAL A 1208 -23.21 -108.26 -9.11
CA VAL A 1208 -22.87 -106.94 -9.64
C VAL A 1208 -23.74 -105.90 -8.94
N SER A 1209 -23.11 -104.89 -8.35
CA SER A 1209 -23.79 -103.81 -7.63
C SER A 1209 -23.31 -102.45 -8.14
N LYS A 1210 -24.23 -101.52 -8.41
CA LYS A 1210 -23.91 -100.15 -8.85
C LYS A 1210 -23.50 -99.30 -7.65
N ILE A 1211 -22.46 -98.50 -7.80
CA ILE A 1211 -22.05 -97.46 -6.85
C ILE A 1211 -21.88 -96.12 -7.56
N GLN A 1212 -22.25 -95.04 -6.90
CA GLN A 1212 -21.97 -93.67 -7.30
C GLN A 1212 -20.86 -93.14 -6.40
N VAL A 1213 -19.75 -92.70 -6.98
CA VAL A 1213 -18.66 -92.07 -6.24
C VAL A 1213 -18.82 -90.57 -6.33
N VAL A 1214 -18.80 -89.90 -5.18
CA VAL A 1214 -18.85 -88.43 -5.07
C VAL A 1214 -17.68 -87.96 -4.20
N ARG A 1215 -17.23 -86.72 -4.38
CA ARG A 1215 -16.17 -86.15 -3.55
C ARG A 1215 -16.70 -85.67 -2.21
#